data_AF-A0ABD6IP20-F1
#
_entry.id   AF-A0ABD6IP20-F1
#
_cell.length_a   1.000
_cell.length_b   1.000
_cell.length_c   1.000
_cell.angle_alpha   90.00
_cell.angle_beta   90.00
_cell.angle_gamma   90.00
#
_symmetry.space_group_name_H-M   'P 1'
#
loop_
_entity.id
_entity.type
_entity.pdbx_description
1 polymer ?
#
loop_
_entity_poly.entity_id
_entity_poly.type
_entity_poly.pdbx_seq_one_letter_code
_entity_poly.pdbx_strand_id
1 'polypeptide(L)'
;MTTSCLRPGCAGRVMGTGYCDTCGHRHTEPRGEPRGAPAAPPPAVVEESPGPPAVHAVAGFGELDQHGLVVLPEVPEPGDVLLVEDPRPPTEGRRCGTDGCGMVIGVGYGGQPARATGRCPRCGTPYSFLPQPARGDLVAGHYRVLGCLARGGLGWIHLAEDTRAEGHRVVLKSQIDAGGALARRTAVEERRSLTDLHHPDIVRIITYADHRPPGGSSTGYLVMDYIGGRSLQQLFDADADDNARVFHGRPRLDHVLSYGCKILGALDYMHERGLLYCDMKPANVIHFGRAVKVIDLGAVRAIGDRASAYVYTAAFAPPKTEIDRRGWHVDSDLYTVGMTLQALARDTEPARGLAHDSFRRLVERATHPEPRARFRSAAEMSRQLWEVLREFRSLQFGEQLPESSTRFRATGASLDAGLGAIPALDHWTARPGERPAELDVTPPSPAEVAGALPEPVPDPADGAALVLDTFSPDAPDQVARQWPRDSRLGTPETALWLCRAYLRGGDREAAAGWLTEAETQLGERAAAHDWRIAWHRGVLHLGTGETELAGARFEAVYRALPGEYVPKLALGHCAEHGARTARAMRFYEAVWRRDSAHTAAAFGLARGHLAGGDRDAAVRVLDGVPATSRHHDAARIAAVRIRAGVIGGLPPTPADLADAARRLPALRLDGGAEDGESRARLVAEVRENTLGGGAAAWPSGSLLGPGDERGLRTLLEHSFRQLAAQARTAPEHGRLLDLAHSVRPPTTF
;
A
#
# COMPACT_ATOMS: atom_id res chain seq x y z
N MET A 1 -47.28 13.73 33.94
CA MET A 1 -48.68 13.42 34.34
C MET A 1 -48.65 12.06 35.02
N THR A 2 -49.17 11.93 36.24
CA THR A 2 -49.20 10.65 36.98
C THR A 2 -50.39 9.83 36.50
N THR A 3 -50.14 8.76 35.75
CA THR A 3 -51.15 7.83 35.22
C THR A 3 -51.53 6.79 36.27
N SER A 4 -52.81 6.42 36.35
CA SER A 4 -53.28 5.33 37.21
C SER A 4 -52.82 3.97 36.67
N CYS A 5 -52.57 3.01 37.56
CA CYS A 5 -52.15 1.68 37.17
C CYS A 5 -53.27 0.96 36.39
N LEU A 6 -52.94 0.39 35.22
CA LEU A 6 -53.89 -0.31 34.34
C LEU A 6 -54.26 -1.72 34.83
N ARG A 7 -53.72 -2.17 35.98
CA ARG A 7 -54.01 -3.51 36.53
C ARG A 7 -55.39 -3.51 37.22
N PRO A 8 -56.33 -4.39 36.83
CA PRO A 8 -57.66 -4.45 37.46
C PRO A 8 -57.56 -4.65 38.98
N GLY A 9 -58.22 -3.78 39.74
CA GLY A 9 -58.25 -3.83 41.22
C GLY A 9 -57.10 -3.10 41.93
N CYS A 10 -56.17 -2.47 41.20
CA CYS A 10 -55.10 -1.65 41.81
C CYS A 10 -55.48 -0.16 41.81
N ALA A 11 -55.47 0.47 42.98
CA ALA A 11 -55.70 1.91 43.12
C ALA A 11 -54.42 2.77 43.04
N GLY A 12 -53.26 2.14 42.78
CA GLY A 12 -51.95 2.79 42.76
C GLY A 12 -51.67 3.61 41.50
N ARG A 13 -50.63 4.44 41.56
CA ARG A 13 -50.21 5.32 40.47
C ARG A 13 -48.87 4.88 39.88
N VAL A 14 -48.71 5.11 38.58
CA VAL A 14 -47.46 4.86 37.87
C VAL A 14 -46.51 6.02 38.14
N MET A 15 -45.37 5.69 38.75
CA MET A 15 -44.29 6.63 39.06
C MET A 15 -43.52 6.96 37.78
N GLY A 16 -42.77 8.07 37.77
CA GLY A 16 -41.92 8.47 36.64
C GLY A 16 -40.83 7.44 36.24
N THR A 17 -40.64 6.40 37.06
CA THR A 17 -39.79 5.23 36.78
C THR A 17 -40.45 4.18 35.88
N GLY A 18 -41.74 4.34 35.56
CA GLY A 18 -42.52 3.39 34.77
C GLY A 18 -43.09 2.20 35.56
N TYR A 19 -43.09 2.25 36.90
CA TYR A 19 -43.67 1.22 37.78
C TYR A 19 -44.76 1.79 38.69
N CYS A 20 -45.76 0.97 39.03
CA CYS A 20 -46.82 1.34 39.98
C CYS A 20 -46.30 1.32 41.43
N ASP A 21 -46.57 2.40 42.18
CA ASP A 21 -46.19 2.58 43.59
C ASP A 21 -46.83 1.57 44.56
N THR A 22 -47.96 0.98 44.19
CA THR A 22 -48.76 0.14 45.09
C THR A 22 -48.63 -1.34 44.75
N CYS A 23 -48.59 -1.72 43.46
CA CYS A 23 -48.52 -3.13 43.06
C CYS A 23 -47.24 -3.52 42.29
N GLY A 24 -46.31 -2.59 42.08
CA GLY A 24 -45.02 -2.84 41.43
C GLY A 24 -45.09 -3.23 39.94
N HIS A 25 -46.23 -3.05 39.28
CA HIS A 25 -46.40 -3.44 37.88
C HIS A 25 -45.79 -2.40 36.94
N ARG A 26 -45.07 -2.84 35.90
CA ARG A 26 -44.36 -1.99 34.94
C ARG A 26 -45.25 -1.62 33.76
N HIS A 27 -45.29 -0.34 33.41
CA HIS A 27 -46.02 0.18 32.25
C HIS A 27 -45.04 0.72 31.19
N THR A 28 -45.25 0.38 29.91
CA THR A 28 -44.44 0.83 28.76
C THR A 28 -45.32 1.70 27.86
N GLU A 29 -44.92 2.94 27.56
CA GLU A 29 -45.71 3.85 26.71
C GLU A 29 -45.49 3.57 25.20
N PRO A 30 -46.53 3.67 24.35
CA PRO A 30 -46.39 3.65 22.89
C PRO A 30 -46.19 5.08 22.32
N ARG A 31 -45.21 5.26 21.42
CA ARG A 31 -44.98 6.53 20.69
C ARG A 31 -46.01 6.67 19.56
N GLY A 32 -46.77 7.78 19.56
CA GLY A 32 -47.78 8.13 18.55
C GLY A 32 -47.25 9.01 17.41
N GLU A 33 -47.84 8.84 16.23
CA GLU A 33 -47.62 9.61 14.99
C GLU A 33 -48.29 11.00 14.98
N PRO A 34 -47.73 12.02 14.30
CA PRO A 34 -48.44 13.27 14.00
C PRO A 34 -48.94 13.37 12.54
N ARG A 35 -50.14 13.97 12.34
CA ARG A 35 -50.80 14.27 11.06
C ARG A 35 -50.63 15.75 10.62
N GLY A 36 -50.02 15.93 9.43
CA GLY A 36 -50.31 16.80 8.26
C GLY A 36 -50.82 18.27 8.31
N ALA A 37 -50.10 19.16 7.60
CA ALA A 37 -50.60 20.32 6.82
C ALA A 37 -49.69 20.57 5.58
N PRO A 38 -50.10 21.38 4.58
CA PRO A 38 -50.50 21.00 3.22
C PRO A 38 -49.37 20.74 2.18
N ALA A 39 -49.78 20.19 1.03
CA ALA A 39 -48.98 19.43 0.06
C ALA A 39 -47.85 20.19 -0.69
N ALA A 40 -46.66 19.59 -0.64
CA ALA A 40 -45.54 19.80 -1.55
C ALA A 40 -45.55 18.72 -2.66
N PRO A 41 -44.83 18.89 -3.79
CA PRO A 41 -44.90 17.99 -4.95
C PRO A 41 -44.42 16.57 -4.60
N PRO A 42 -44.77 15.55 -5.41
CA PRO A 42 -44.52 14.15 -5.05
C PRO A 42 -43.03 13.90 -4.80
N PRO A 43 -42.67 13.22 -3.69
CA PRO A 43 -41.30 12.83 -3.46
C PRO A 43 -40.94 11.77 -4.50
N ALA A 44 -39.89 12.06 -5.28
CA ALA A 44 -39.25 11.01 -6.05
C ALA A 44 -38.83 9.91 -5.09
N VAL A 45 -39.15 8.67 -5.47
CA VAL A 45 -38.75 7.42 -4.83
C VAL A 45 -37.29 7.54 -4.40
N VAL A 46 -37.05 7.60 -3.09
CA VAL A 46 -35.70 7.45 -2.55
C VAL A 46 -35.42 5.96 -2.56
N GLU A 47 -34.88 5.51 -3.67
CA GLU A 47 -34.10 4.27 -3.75
C GLU A 47 -33.05 4.30 -2.64
N GLU A 48 -32.88 3.16 -1.98
CA GLU A 48 -31.78 2.90 -1.05
C GLU A 48 -30.49 3.49 -1.61
N SER A 49 -29.86 4.39 -0.86
CA SER A 49 -28.61 5.00 -1.30
C SER A 49 -27.59 3.88 -1.57
N PRO A 50 -26.97 3.86 -2.77
CA PRO A 50 -25.88 2.94 -3.02
C PRO A 50 -24.80 3.21 -1.99
N GLY A 51 -24.17 2.14 -1.50
CA GLY A 51 -22.94 2.24 -0.71
C GLY A 51 -21.89 3.09 -1.44
N PRO A 52 -20.75 3.38 -0.79
CA PRO A 52 -19.65 4.09 -1.45
C PRO A 52 -19.42 3.47 -2.83
N PRO A 53 -19.21 4.29 -3.89
CA PRO A 53 -19.20 3.79 -5.25
C PRO A 53 -18.24 2.61 -5.31
N ALA A 54 -18.77 1.45 -5.73
CA ALA A 54 -17.93 0.32 -6.09
C ALA A 54 -16.79 0.89 -6.94
N VAL A 55 -15.57 0.61 -6.53
CA VAL A 55 -14.39 0.96 -7.31
C VAL A 55 -14.67 0.47 -8.72
N HIS A 56 -14.89 1.38 -9.66
CA HIS A 56 -15.23 1.00 -11.02
C HIS A 56 -14.00 0.32 -11.60
N ALA A 57 -13.98 -1.01 -11.50
CA ALA A 57 -13.03 -1.84 -12.22
C ALA A 57 -13.10 -1.41 -13.67
N VAL A 58 -11.96 -1.02 -14.24
CA VAL A 58 -11.86 -0.77 -15.68
C VAL A 58 -12.27 -2.07 -16.36
N ALA A 59 -13.35 -2.00 -17.17
CA ALA A 59 -13.89 -3.16 -17.88
C ALA A 59 -12.74 -3.90 -18.61
N GLY A 60 -12.49 -5.15 -18.22
CA GLY A 60 -11.50 -6.04 -18.85
C GLY A 60 -10.21 -6.34 -18.07
N PHE A 61 -9.90 -5.67 -16.94
CA PHE A 61 -8.58 -5.82 -16.27
C PHE A 61 -8.63 -6.37 -14.83
N GLY A 62 -9.73 -7.04 -14.46
CA GLY A 62 -9.91 -7.73 -13.18
C GLY A 62 -10.60 -6.86 -12.12
N GLU A 63 -11.67 -7.42 -11.55
CA GLU A 63 -12.43 -6.87 -10.42
C GLU A 63 -11.60 -6.92 -9.13
N LEU A 64 -11.90 -6.04 -8.18
CA LEU A 64 -11.34 -6.08 -6.82
C LEU A 64 -12.34 -6.70 -5.85
N ASP A 65 -11.87 -7.53 -4.93
CA ASP A 65 -12.68 -8.04 -3.84
C ASP A 65 -12.91 -6.97 -2.74
N GLN A 66 -13.71 -7.31 -1.73
CA GLN A 66 -13.99 -6.43 -0.58
C GLN A 66 -12.74 -6.01 0.22
N HIS A 67 -11.60 -6.67 0.01
CA HIS A 67 -10.32 -6.35 0.65
C HIS A 67 -9.39 -5.56 -0.29
N GLY A 68 -9.87 -5.17 -1.47
CA GLY A 68 -9.10 -4.44 -2.48
C GLY A 68 -8.01 -5.29 -3.15
N LEU A 69 -8.12 -6.63 -3.09
CA LEU A 69 -7.26 -7.55 -3.83
C LEU A 69 -7.89 -7.87 -5.18
N VAL A 70 -7.06 -8.22 -6.18
CA VAL A 70 -7.61 -8.66 -7.47
C VAL A 70 -8.35 -9.97 -7.28
N VAL A 71 -9.59 -10.02 -7.74
CA VAL A 71 -10.34 -11.28 -7.80
C VAL A 71 -9.63 -12.18 -8.80
N LEU A 72 -9.05 -13.25 -8.30
CA LEU A 72 -8.23 -14.16 -9.08
C LEU A 72 -9.04 -14.81 -10.21
N PRO A 73 -8.41 -15.08 -11.38
CA PRO A 73 -9.10 -15.76 -12.48
C PRO A 73 -9.54 -17.15 -12.06
N GLU A 74 -10.56 -17.68 -12.74
CA GLU A 74 -11.04 -19.03 -12.47
C GLU A 74 -10.08 -20.08 -13.04
N VAL A 75 -9.53 -20.92 -12.16
CA VAL A 75 -8.75 -22.10 -12.53
C VAL A 75 -9.66 -23.32 -12.44
N PRO A 76 -9.99 -23.97 -13.57
CA PRO A 76 -10.83 -25.16 -13.57
C PRO A 76 -10.12 -26.31 -12.85
N GLU A 77 -10.92 -27.17 -12.21
CA GLU A 77 -10.40 -28.45 -11.71
C GLU A 77 -9.89 -29.28 -12.90
N PRO A 78 -8.71 -29.91 -12.81
CA PRO A 78 -8.23 -30.81 -13.85
C PRO A 78 -9.26 -31.92 -14.10
N GLY A 79 -9.78 -32.01 -15.33
CA GLY A 79 -10.87 -32.93 -15.69
C GLY A 79 -10.54 -34.41 -15.45
N ASP A 80 -9.30 -34.81 -15.70
CA ASP A 80 -8.74 -36.09 -15.25
C ASP A 80 -7.70 -35.81 -14.17
N VAL A 81 -7.88 -36.41 -12.99
CA VAL A 81 -6.80 -36.46 -12.00
C VAL A 81 -5.67 -37.26 -12.62
N LEU A 82 -4.59 -36.58 -13.02
CA LEU A 82 -3.40 -37.23 -13.58
C LEU A 82 -2.74 -38.10 -12.50
N LEU A 83 -3.13 -39.37 -12.47
CA LEU A 83 -2.50 -40.37 -11.64
C LEU A 83 -1.24 -40.88 -12.35
N VAL A 84 -0.17 -41.08 -11.60
CA VAL A 84 1.06 -41.68 -12.14
C VAL A 84 0.77 -43.13 -12.56
N GLU A 85 0.75 -43.38 -13.87
CA GLU A 85 0.43 -44.69 -14.45
C GLU A 85 1.61 -45.67 -14.41
N ASP A 86 2.86 -45.18 -14.51
CA ASP A 86 4.10 -45.99 -14.49
C ASP A 86 5.15 -45.42 -13.52
N PRO A 87 5.15 -45.84 -12.24
CA PRO A 87 6.08 -45.34 -11.23
C PRO A 87 7.49 -45.93 -11.43
N ARG A 88 8.34 -45.22 -12.17
CA ARG A 88 9.73 -45.62 -12.41
C ARG A 88 10.66 -45.31 -11.22
N PRO A 89 11.69 -46.13 -10.96
CA PRO A 89 12.75 -45.79 -10.02
C PRO A 89 13.48 -44.50 -10.46
N PRO A 90 14.06 -43.74 -9.51
CA PRO A 90 14.82 -42.53 -9.85
C PRO A 90 15.95 -42.86 -10.83
N THR A 91 16.16 -42.01 -11.83
CA THR A 91 17.22 -42.17 -12.84
C THR A 91 18.62 -42.23 -12.21
N GLU A 92 18.84 -41.54 -11.10
CA GLU A 92 20.12 -41.53 -10.36
C GLU A 92 20.16 -42.56 -9.20
N GLY A 93 19.10 -43.34 -8.99
CA GLY A 93 18.92 -44.19 -7.82
C GLY A 93 18.74 -43.41 -6.51
N ARG A 94 18.81 -44.13 -5.38
CA ARG A 94 18.69 -43.57 -4.02
C ARG A 94 19.74 -44.24 -3.12
N ARG A 95 20.32 -43.53 -2.14
CA ARG A 95 21.13 -44.19 -1.11
C ARG A 95 20.28 -45.14 -0.26
N CYS A 96 20.85 -46.29 0.09
CA CYS A 96 20.23 -47.25 0.99
C CYS A 96 19.93 -46.58 2.34
N GLY A 97 18.71 -46.72 2.84
CA GLY A 97 18.25 -46.06 4.07
C GLY A 97 18.69 -46.73 5.38
N THR A 98 19.58 -47.73 5.32
CA THR A 98 20.10 -48.43 6.49
C THR A 98 21.28 -47.66 7.06
N ASP A 99 21.29 -47.39 8.37
CA ASP A 99 22.41 -46.75 9.04
C ASP A 99 23.74 -47.47 8.75
N GLY A 100 24.73 -46.71 8.27
CA GLY A 100 26.05 -47.24 7.87
C GLY A 100 26.13 -47.86 6.46
N CYS A 101 25.03 -47.91 5.69
CA CYS A 101 25.03 -48.40 4.32
C CYS A 101 25.14 -47.26 3.29
N GLY A 102 26.26 -47.20 2.57
CA GLY A 102 26.52 -46.15 1.57
C GLY A 102 26.10 -46.50 0.13
N MET A 103 25.46 -47.65 -0.09
CA MET A 103 25.13 -48.11 -1.45
C MET A 103 24.03 -47.27 -2.09
N VAL A 104 24.16 -47.00 -3.39
CA VAL A 104 23.07 -46.49 -4.21
C VAL A 104 22.27 -47.67 -4.77
N ILE A 105 20.98 -47.72 -4.47
CA ILE A 105 20.00 -48.70 -4.93
C ILE A 105 19.11 -48.08 -6.02
N GLY A 106 18.52 -48.90 -6.89
CA GLY A 106 17.66 -48.39 -7.97
C GLY A 106 18.39 -47.82 -9.17
N VAL A 107 19.64 -48.21 -9.38
CA VAL A 107 20.40 -47.96 -10.61
C VAL A 107 20.48 -49.24 -11.44
N GLY A 108 20.50 -49.11 -12.77
CA GLY A 108 20.74 -50.21 -13.68
C GLY A 108 22.21 -50.67 -13.62
N TYR A 109 22.45 -51.98 -13.75
CA TYR A 109 23.81 -52.56 -13.80
C TYR A 109 23.96 -53.39 -15.07
N GLY A 110 25.11 -53.27 -15.76
CA GLY A 110 25.45 -54.13 -16.91
C GLY A 110 24.44 -54.08 -18.07
N GLY A 111 23.89 -52.89 -18.37
CA GLY A 111 22.91 -52.71 -19.45
C GLY A 111 21.48 -53.12 -19.09
N GLN A 112 21.23 -53.60 -17.86
CA GLN A 112 19.88 -53.91 -17.37
C GLN A 112 19.19 -52.64 -16.84
N PRO A 113 17.87 -52.48 -17.07
CA PRO A 113 17.12 -51.35 -16.53
C PRO A 113 17.10 -51.37 -15.00
N ALA A 114 17.01 -50.18 -14.39
CA ALA A 114 16.86 -50.03 -12.95
C ALA A 114 15.60 -50.76 -12.45
N ARG A 115 15.73 -51.59 -11.41
CA ARG A 115 14.59 -52.30 -10.83
C ARG A 115 13.82 -51.41 -9.86
N ALA A 116 12.50 -51.39 -9.99
CA ALA A 116 11.61 -50.68 -9.07
C ALA A 116 11.58 -51.33 -7.66
N THR A 117 11.88 -52.62 -7.54
CA THR A 117 11.94 -53.34 -6.26
C THR A 117 13.16 -54.26 -6.20
N GLY A 118 13.73 -54.44 -5.02
CA GLY A 118 14.87 -55.34 -4.85
C GLY A 118 15.40 -55.39 -3.43
N ARG A 119 16.63 -55.87 -3.28
CA ARG A 119 17.40 -55.81 -2.02
C ARG A 119 18.69 -55.06 -2.25
N CYS A 120 19.11 -54.27 -1.27
CA CYS A 120 20.39 -53.59 -1.30
C CYS A 120 21.50 -54.64 -1.47
N PRO A 121 22.37 -54.52 -2.48
CA PRO A 121 23.42 -55.50 -2.74
C PRO A 121 24.48 -55.57 -1.63
N ARG A 122 24.61 -54.52 -0.80
CA ARG A 122 25.57 -54.50 0.32
C ARG A 122 25.00 -55.03 1.62
N CYS A 123 23.81 -54.57 2.04
CA CYS A 123 23.26 -54.91 3.36
C CYS A 123 22.02 -55.82 3.29
N GLY A 124 21.57 -56.23 2.11
CA GLY A 124 20.39 -57.11 1.93
C GLY A 124 19.04 -56.47 2.27
N THR A 125 19.02 -55.20 2.67
CA THR A 125 17.79 -54.48 3.05
C THR A 125 16.86 -54.37 1.85
N PRO A 126 15.59 -54.84 1.94
CA PRO A 126 14.64 -54.72 0.85
C PRO A 126 14.34 -53.25 0.56
N TYR A 127 14.19 -52.91 -0.71
CA TYR A 127 13.75 -51.59 -1.17
C TYR A 127 12.61 -51.71 -2.17
N SER A 128 11.71 -50.74 -2.13
CA SER A 128 10.65 -50.54 -3.12
C SER A 128 10.59 -49.06 -3.50
N PHE A 129 10.59 -48.80 -4.80
CA PHE A 129 10.28 -47.51 -5.41
C PHE A 129 8.84 -47.44 -5.90
N LEU A 130 8.11 -48.56 -5.85
CA LEU A 130 6.69 -48.59 -6.14
C LEU A 130 5.93 -47.80 -5.07
N PRO A 131 4.83 -47.12 -5.45
CA PRO A 131 4.04 -46.37 -4.51
C PRO A 131 3.40 -47.27 -3.48
N GLN A 132 3.50 -46.89 -2.21
CA GLN A 132 2.82 -47.53 -1.10
C GLN A 132 2.08 -46.47 -0.29
N PRO A 133 0.75 -46.61 -0.11
CA PRO A 133 -0.06 -47.81 -0.37
C PRO A 133 -0.41 -47.97 -1.85
N ALA A 134 -0.76 -49.19 -2.26
CA ALA A 134 -1.15 -49.49 -3.63
C ALA A 134 -2.59 -49.04 -3.91
N ARG A 135 -2.94 -48.90 -5.19
CA ARG A 135 -4.32 -48.62 -5.60
C ARG A 135 -5.25 -49.73 -5.09
N GLY A 136 -6.35 -49.32 -4.44
CA GLY A 136 -7.32 -50.22 -3.82
C GLY A 136 -7.08 -50.49 -2.34
N ASP A 137 -5.89 -50.20 -1.80
CA ASP A 137 -5.59 -50.38 -0.38
C ASP A 137 -6.46 -49.46 0.48
N LEU A 138 -6.81 -49.93 1.68
CA LEU A 138 -7.52 -49.15 2.70
C LEU A 138 -6.55 -48.67 3.77
N VAL A 139 -6.28 -47.37 3.81
CA VAL A 139 -5.55 -46.71 4.90
C VAL A 139 -6.51 -46.40 6.04
N ALA A 140 -6.11 -46.70 7.28
CA ALA A 140 -6.96 -46.63 8.48
C ALA A 140 -8.31 -47.36 8.34
N GLY A 141 -8.43 -48.33 7.42
CA GLY A 141 -9.65 -49.11 7.16
C GLY A 141 -10.77 -48.38 6.42
N HIS A 142 -10.58 -47.12 6.00
CA HIS A 142 -11.65 -46.36 5.32
C HIS A 142 -11.18 -45.41 4.21
N TYR A 143 -9.89 -45.07 4.12
CA TYR A 143 -9.38 -44.29 2.99
C TYR A 143 -8.94 -45.22 1.87
N ARG A 144 -9.77 -45.34 0.83
CA ARG A 144 -9.49 -46.19 -0.33
C ARG A 144 -8.55 -45.46 -1.29
N VAL A 145 -7.34 -45.96 -1.47
CA VAL A 145 -6.35 -45.36 -2.37
C VAL A 145 -6.80 -45.48 -3.82
N LEU A 146 -6.95 -44.35 -4.49
CA LEU A 146 -7.31 -44.26 -5.91
C LEU A 146 -6.08 -44.31 -6.81
N GLY A 147 -4.95 -43.78 -6.35
CA GLY A 147 -3.68 -43.81 -7.05
C GLY A 147 -2.68 -42.78 -6.51
N CYS A 148 -1.65 -42.48 -7.29
CA CYS A 148 -0.58 -41.56 -6.90
C CYS A 148 -0.66 -40.27 -7.71
N LEU A 149 -0.68 -39.14 -7.03
CA LEU A 149 -0.69 -37.81 -7.66
C LEU A 149 0.71 -37.39 -8.07
N ALA A 150 1.67 -37.57 -7.16
CA ALA A 150 3.03 -37.08 -7.33
C ALA A 150 4.01 -37.83 -6.44
N ARG A 151 5.30 -37.64 -6.71
CA ARG A 151 6.40 -38.07 -5.84
C ARG A 151 7.08 -36.83 -5.25
N GLY A 152 6.98 -36.65 -3.94
CA GLY A 152 7.64 -35.57 -3.20
C GLY A 152 8.96 -36.01 -2.55
N GLY A 153 9.60 -35.10 -1.82
CA GLY A 153 10.89 -35.35 -1.13
C GLY A 153 10.82 -36.40 -0.02
N LEU A 154 9.65 -36.59 0.61
CA LEU A 154 9.43 -37.54 1.71
C LEU A 154 8.69 -38.83 1.29
N GLY A 155 8.42 -39.02 -0.01
CA GLY A 155 7.72 -40.19 -0.52
C GLY A 155 6.62 -39.86 -1.53
N TRP A 156 5.75 -40.83 -1.76
CA TRP A 156 4.63 -40.71 -2.69
C TRP A 156 3.46 -39.95 -2.04
N ILE A 157 2.75 -39.17 -2.86
CA ILE A 157 1.53 -38.45 -2.50
C ILE A 157 0.39 -39.17 -3.19
N HIS A 158 -0.55 -39.68 -2.41
CA HIS A 158 -1.65 -40.51 -2.92
C HIS A 158 -2.96 -39.76 -2.89
N LEU A 159 -3.81 -39.97 -3.89
CA LEU A 159 -5.22 -39.63 -3.83
C LEU A 159 -5.98 -40.81 -3.23
N ALA A 160 -6.87 -40.54 -2.29
CA ALA A 160 -7.78 -41.53 -1.73
C ALA A 160 -9.20 -40.97 -1.62
N GLU A 161 -10.16 -41.88 -1.51
CA GLU A 161 -11.57 -41.58 -1.22
C GLU A 161 -11.88 -42.00 0.22
N ASP A 162 -12.53 -41.13 1.00
CA ASP A 162 -13.07 -41.51 2.28
C ASP A 162 -14.36 -42.31 2.09
N THR A 163 -14.31 -43.61 2.34
CA THR A 163 -15.47 -44.50 2.21
C THR A 163 -16.59 -44.22 3.22
N ARG A 164 -16.36 -43.38 4.23
CA ARG A 164 -17.39 -42.94 5.20
C ARG A 164 -18.15 -41.71 4.72
N ALA A 165 -17.58 -40.94 3.80
CA ALA A 165 -18.15 -39.72 3.26
C ALA A 165 -18.10 -39.79 1.73
N GLU A 166 -19.19 -40.27 1.13
CA GLU A 166 -19.27 -40.49 -0.32
C GLU A 166 -18.88 -39.24 -1.12
N GLY A 167 -17.97 -39.41 -2.08
CA GLY A 167 -17.44 -38.32 -2.90
C GLY A 167 -16.35 -37.45 -2.25
N HIS A 168 -16.02 -37.65 -0.96
CA HIS A 168 -14.96 -36.89 -0.30
C HIS A 168 -13.58 -37.46 -0.64
N ARG A 169 -12.79 -36.67 -1.38
CA ARG A 169 -11.43 -37.00 -1.77
C ARG A 169 -10.42 -36.41 -0.79
N VAL A 170 -9.40 -37.20 -0.46
CA VAL A 170 -8.31 -36.82 0.44
C VAL A 170 -6.95 -37.13 -0.17
N VAL A 171 -5.93 -36.43 0.31
CA VAL A 171 -4.53 -36.69 -0.02
C VAL A 171 -3.85 -37.37 1.15
N LEU A 172 -3.12 -38.46 0.87
CA LEU A 172 -2.30 -39.17 1.82
C LEU A 172 -0.82 -38.91 1.52
N LYS A 173 -0.10 -38.35 2.49
CA LYS A 173 1.35 -38.11 2.40
C LYS A 173 2.09 -38.92 3.46
N SER A 174 3.03 -39.77 3.06
CA SER A 174 3.85 -40.55 3.98
C SER A 174 4.72 -39.65 4.86
N GLN A 175 4.86 -40.02 6.14
CA GLN A 175 5.78 -39.39 7.10
C GLN A 175 6.97 -40.33 7.36
N ILE A 176 8.17 -39.76 7.51
CA ILE A 176 9.35 -40.54 7.92
C ILE A 176 9.34 -40.62 9.44
N ASP A 177 9.33 -41.84 9.98
CA ASP A 177 9.32 -42.10 11.42
C ASP A 177 10.71 -41.81 12.00
N ALA A 178 10.86 -40.67 12.70
CA ALA A 178 12.08 -40.34 13.43
C ALA A 178 12.01 -40.97 14.83
N GLY A 179 12.92 -41.91 15.11
CA GLY A 179 12.86 -42.81 16.26
C GLY A 179 12.90 -42.17 17.66
N GLY A 180 12.57 -42.97 18.68
CA GLY A 180 12.69 -42.67 20.11
C GLY A 180 11.39 -42.19 20.80
N ALA A 181 11.23 -42.49 22.10
CA ALA A 181 10.02 -42.16 22.87
C ALA A 181 9.83 -40.65 23.14
N LEU A 182 10.91 -39.87 23.15
CA LEU A 182 10.85 -38.40 23.26
C LEU A 182 10.41 -37.77 21.93
N ALA A 183 10.98 -38.21 20.80
CA ALA A 183 10.58 -37.81 19.46
C ALA A 183 9.11 -38.15 19.17
N ARG A 184 8.60 -39.29 19.66
CA ARG A 184 7.18 -39.64 19.56
C ARG A 184 6.24 -38.72 20.34
N ARG A 185 6.66 -38.17 21.49
CA ARG A 185 5.84 -37.23 22.28
C ARG A 185 5.78 -35.85 21.63
N THR A 186 6.94 -35.31 21.23
CA THR A 186 7.02 -34.05 20.48
C THR A 186 6.25 -34.15 19.16
N ALA A 187 6.37 -35.28 18.45
CA ALA A 187 5.60 -35.51 17.22
C ALA A 187 4.08 -35.54 17.48
N VAL A 188 3.58 -36.05 18.60
CA VAL A 188 2.12 -36.05 18.88
C VAL A 188 1.61 -34.63 19.15
N GLU A 189 2.37 -33.80 19.88
CA GLU A 189 2.02 -32.41 20.15
C GLU A 189 2.07 -31.56 18.87
N GLU A 190 3.12 -31.71 18.06
CA GLU A 190 3.22 -31.06 16.74
C GLU A 190 2.07 -31.44 15.81
N ARG A 191 1.71 -32.74 15.78
CA ARG A 191 0.59 -33.24 14.98
C ARG A 191 -0.75 -32.63 15.39
N ARG A 192 -1.00 -32.45 16.70
CA ARG A 192 -2.22 -31.81 17.20
C ARG A 192 -2.28 -30.33 16.79
N SER A 193 -1.17 -29.60 16.94
CA SER A 193 -1.10 -28.20 16.54
C SER A 193 -1.42 -27.98 15.06
N LEU A 194 -1.09 -28.96 14.20
CA LEU A 194 -1.36 -28.91 12.77
C LEU A 194 -2.82 -29.26 12.40
N THR A 195 -3.46 -30.18 13.13
CA THR A 195 -4.89 -30.49 12.92
C THR A 195 -5.82 -29.36 13.36
N ASP A 196 -5.39 -28.52 14.31
CA ASP A 196 -6.17 -27.40 14.84
C ASP A 196 -6.10 -26.14 13.94
N LEU A 197 -5.36 -26.20 12.81
CA LEU A 197 -5.27 -25.08 11.86
C LEU A 197 -6.54 -25.00 11.00
N HIS A 198 -7.32 -23.93 11.22
CA HIS A 198 -8.50 -23.61 10.42
C HIS A 198 -8.34 -22.21 9.81
N HIS A 199 -7.93 -22.16 8.54
CA HIS A 199 -7.80 -20.92 7.77
C HIS A 199 -8.27 -21.13 6.32
N PRO A 200 -8.99 -20.16 5.71
CA PRO A 200 -9.51 -20.29 4.35
C PRO A 200 -8.42 -20.51 3.31
N ASP A 201 -7.21 -19.99 3.51
CA ASP A 201 -6.09 -20.16 2.57
C ASP A 201 -5.07 -21.24 3.00
N ILE A 202 -5.34 -22.06 4.03
CA ILE A 202 -4.46 -23.19 4.43
C ILE A 202 -5.19 -24.50 4.15
N VAL A 203 -4.45 -25.52 3.67
CA VAL A 203 -4.99 -26.88 3.52
C VAL A 203 -5.34 -27.44 4.90
N ARG A 204 -6.54 -28.00 5.01
CA ARG A 204 -6.98 -28.62 6.27
C ARG A 204 -6.34 -30.00 6.40
N ILE A 205 -5.65 -30.21 7.52
CA ILE A 205 -5.24 -31.54 7.94
C ILE A 205 -6.43 -32.19 8.63
N ILE A 206 -6.85 -33.34 8.11
CA ILE A 206 -7.99 -34.08 8.63
C ILE A 206 -7.55 -34.91 9.83
N THR A 207 -6.50 -35.72 9.65
CA THR A 207 -5.99 -36.61 10.70
C THR A 207 -4.62 -37.18 10.34
N TYR A 208 -4.07 -37.97 11.27
CA TYR A 208 -2.92 -38.83 11.05
C TYR A 208 -3.38 -40.28 11.09
N ALA A 209 -3.05 -41.03 10.04
CA ALA A 209 -3.47 -42.41 9.86
C ALA A 209 -2.25 -43.32 9.81
N ASP A 210 -2.22 -44.35 10.65
CA ASP A 210 -1.25 -45.44 10.50
C ASP A 210 -1.76 -46.47 9.49
N HIS A 211 -0.88 -46.92 8.62
CA HIS A 211 -1.15 -48.05 7.74
C HIS A 211 -0.03 -49.08 7.86
N ARG A 212 -0.43 -50.32 8.12
CA ARG A 212 0.47 -51.46 8.19
C ARG A 212 0.17 -52.40 7.05
N PRO A 213 0.98 -52.41 5.98
CA PRO A 213 0.79 -53.37 4.91
C PRO A 213 1.11 -54.79 5.40
N PRO A 214 0.49 -55.84 4.82
CA PRO A 214 0.78 -57.23 5.17
C PRO A 214 2.28 -57.55 5.04
N GLY A 215 2.92 -57.95 6.15
CA GLY A 215 4.36 -58.26 6.18
C GLY A 215 5.31 -57.06 6.22
N GLY A 216 4.79 -55.82 6.32
CA GLY A 216 5.59 -54.59 6.40
C GLY A 216 5.55 -53.88 7.76
N SER A 217 6.35 -52.83 7.88
CA SER A 217 6.36 -51.91 9.03
C SER A 217 5.18 -50.95 8.97
N SER A 218 4.68 -50.53 10.13
CA SER A 218 3.69 -49.45 10.21
C SER A 218 4.26 -48.16 9.63
N THR A 219 3.53 -47.52 8.72
CA THR A 219 3.89 -46.22 8.14
C THR A 219 2.79 -45.22 8.49
N GLY A 220 3.18 -44.07 9.03
CA GLY A 220 2.27 -42.97 9.31
C GLY A 220 1.98 -42.14 8.05
N TYR A 221 0.73 -41.78 7.85
CA TYR A 221 0.24 -40.93 6.78
C TYR A 221 -0.42 -39.69 7.35
N LEU A 222 -0.08 -38.54 6.78
CA LEU A 222 -0.81 -37.29 6.96
C LEU A 222 -1.98 -37.28 5.97
N VAL A 223 -3.20 -37.18 6.49
CA VAL A 223 -4.44 -37.10 5.69
C VAL A 223 -4.90 -35.66 5.63
N MET A 224 -5.07 -35.12 4.42
CA MET A 224 -5.47 -33.72 4.19
C MET A 224 -6.52 -33.63 3.08
N ASP A 225 -7.25 -32.52 3.03
CA ASP A 225 -8.21 -32.28 1.94
C ASP A 225 -7.52 -32.31 0.56
N TYR A 226 -8.17 -32.94 -0.43
CA TYR A 226 -7.76 -32.83 -1.82
C TYR A 226 -8.16 -31.45 -2.38
N ILE A 227 -7.20 -30.76 -2.98
CA ILE A 227 -7.41 -29.46 -3.62
C ILE A 227 -7.32 -29.63 -5.13
N GLY A 228 -8.47 -29.60 -5.80
CA GLY A 228 -8.61 -29.75 -7.26
C GLY A 228 -8.20 -28.50 -8.03
N GLY A 229 -6.90 -28.21 -8.08
CA GLY A 229 -6.35 -27.04 -8.75
C GLY A 229 -4.93 -27.26 -9.26
N ARG A 230 -4.25 -26.16 -9.61
CA ARG A 230 -2.85 -26.18 -10.07
C ARG A 230 -1.95 -25.37 -9.14
N SER A 231 -0.72 -25.82 -8.95
CA SER A 231 0.24 -25.03 -8.18
C SER A 231 0.59 -23.73 -8.90
N LEU A 232 0.99 -22.69 -8.16
CA LEU A 232 1.46 -21.45 -8.78
C LEU A 232 2.67 -21.71 -9.67
N GLN A 233 3.53 -22.67 -9.31
CA GLN A 233 4.60 -23.10 -10.20
C GLN A 233 4.07 -23.60 -11.55
N GLN A 234 3.11 -24.53 -11.53
CA GLN A 234 2.51 -25.07 -12.77
C GLN A 234 1.82 -23.99 -13.60
N LEU A 235 1.20 -23.01 -12.96
CA LEU A 235 0.50 -21.91 -13.64
C LEU A 235 1.48 -20.93 -14.30
N PHE A 236 2.59 -20.59 -13.65
CA PHE A 236 3.55 -19.62 -14.17
C PHE A 236 4.56 -20.25 -15.13
N ASP A 237 4.84 -21.55 -14.99
CA ASP A 237 5.66 -22.32 -15.95
C ASP A 237 4.85 -22.74 -17.20
N ALA A 238 3.54 -22.46 -17.25
CA ALA A 238 2.67 -22.83 -18.36
C ALA A 238 3.00 -22.06 -19.65
N ASP A 239 2.63 -22.64 -20.79
CA ASP A 239 2.83 -21.98 -22.08
C ASP A 239 1.91 -20.76 -22.28
N ALA A 240 2.13 -20.04 -23.38
CA ALA A 240 1.38 -18.81 -23.67
C ALA A 240 -0.12 -19.06 -23.90
N ASP A 241 -0.50 -20.22 -24.43
CA ASP A 241 -1.90 -20.54 -24.75
C ASP A 241 -2.68 -20.85 -23.46
N ASP A 242 -2.09 -21.59 -22.52
CA ASP A 242 -2.68 -21.81 -21.21
C ASP A 242 -2.78 -20.52 -20.40
N ASN A 243 -1.74 -19.69 -20.42
CA ASN A 243 -1.76 -18.38 -19.79
C ASN A 243 -2.87 -17.49 -20.37
N ALA A 244 -3.02 -17.45 -21.70
CA ALA A 244 -4.10 -16.72 -22.36
C ALA A 244 -5.49 -17.21 -21.94
N ARG A 245 -5.66 -18.53 -21.74
CA ARG A 245 -6.91 -19.13 -21.26
C ARG A 245 -7.25 -18.75 -19.82
N VAL A 246 -6.24 -18.72 -18.95
CA VAL A 246 -6.43 -18.55 -17.49
C VAL A 246 -6.39 -17.09 -17.08
N PHE A 247 -5.32 -16.40 -17.46
CA PHE A 247 -5.05 -15.02 -17.05
C PHE A 247 -5.54 -13.99 -18.06
N HIS A 248 -6.17 -14.42 -19.16
CA HIS A 248 -6.55 -13.56 -20.30
C HIS A 248 -5.36 -12.83 -20.93
N GLY A 249 -4.19 -13.47 -20.89
CA GLY A 249 -2.92 -12.92 -21.35
C GLY A 249 -1.76 -13.53 -20.56
N ARG A 250 -0.64 -12.82 -20.45
CA ARG A 250 0.41 -13.22 -19.51
C ARG A 250 -0.02 -12.88 -18.07
N PRO A 251 0.47 -13.61 -17.06
CA PRO A 251 0.30 -13.19 -15.67
C PRO A 251 0.81 -11.75 -15.47
N ARG A 252 0.08 -10.98 -14.68
CA ARG A 252 0.43 -9.59 -14.35
C ARG A 252 0.94 -9.48 -12.93
N LEU A 253 1.62 -8.38 -12.63
CA LEU A 253 2.15 -8.12 -11.29
C LEU A 253 1.04 -8.06 -10.22
N ASP A 254 -0.15 -7.55 -10.53
CA ASP A 254 -1.29 -7.52 -9.60
C ASP A 254 -1.78 -8.92 -9.19
N HIS A 255 -1.67 -9.94 -10.06
CA HIS A 255 -1.89 -11.33 -9.66
C HIS A 255 -0.85 -11.78 -8.63
N VAL A 256 0.44 -11.53 -8.87
CA VAL A 256 1.54 -11.90 -7.95
C VAL A 256 1.39 -11.22 -6.59
N LEU A 257 1.06 -9.93 -6.58
CA LEU A 257 0.80 -9.17 -5.36
C LEU A 257 -0.41 -9.74 -4.59
N SER A 258 -1.49 -10.11 -5.30
CA SER A 258 -2.69 -10.70 -4.68
C SER A 258 -2.42 -12.10 -4.10
N TYR A 259 -1.63 -12.94 -4.80
CA TYR A 259 -1.16 -14.22 -4.25
C TYR A 259 -0.33 -14.02 -2.99
N GLY A 260 0.60 -13.05 -3.00
CA GLY A 260 1.42 -12.74 -1.83
C GLY A 260 0.61 -12.28 -0.63
N CYS A 261 -0.41 -11.45 -0.81
CA CYS A 261 -1.29 -11.01 0.29
C CYS A 261 -2.03 -12.21 0.93
N LYS A 262 -2.54 -13.14 0.11
CA LYS A 262 -3.20 -14.37 0.60
C LYS A 262 -2.24 -15.31 1.33
N ILE A 263 -1.03 -15.50 0.79
CA ILE A 263 0.05 -16.27 1.44
C ILE A 263 0.42 -15.65 2.79
N LEU A 264 0.59 -14.33 2.84
CA LEU A 264 0.95 -13.62 4.06
C LEU A 264 -0.17 -13.68 5.10
N GLY A 265 -1.45 -13.62 4.71
CA GLY A 265 -2.57 -13.84 5.62
C GLY A 265 -2.54 -15.22 6.28
N ALA A 266 -2.24 -16.27 5.51
CA ALA A 266 -2.05 -17.62 6.04
C ALA A 266 -0.87 -17.71 7.01
N LEU A 267 0.28 -17.09 6.67
CA LEU A 267 1.46 -17.09 7.53
C LEU A 267 1.25 -16.28 8.82
N ASP A 268 0.57 -15.14 8.76
CA ASP A 268 0.23 -14.32 9.92
C ASP A 268 -0.58 -15.13 10.95
N TYR A 269 -1.62 -15.83 10.47
CA TYR A 269 -2.42 -16.74 11.29
C TYR A 269 -1.59 -17.84 11.97
N MET A 270 -0.57 -18.37 11.29
CA MET A 270 0.35 -19.38 11.85
C MET A 270 1.33 -18.77 12.85
N HIS A 271 1.88 -17.59 12.54
CA HIS A 271 2.84 -16.87 13.39
C HIS A 271 2.19 -16.49 14.74
N GLU A 272 0.92 -16.06 14.73
CA GLU A 272 0.14 -15.79 15.96
C GLU A 272 -0.02 -17.02 16.85
N ARG A 273 0.04 -18.23 16.27
CA ARG A 273 -0.04 -19.51 16.98
C ARG A 273 1.33 -20.09 17.33
N GLY A 274 2.39 -19.32 17.12
CA GLY A 274 3.76 -19.74 17.43
C GLY A 274 4.31 -20.78 16.47
N LEU A 275 3.81 -20.86 15.23
CA LEU A 275 4.27 -21.79 14.20
C LEU A 275 4.97 -21.06 13.05
N LEU A 276 5.99 -21.69 12.45
CA LEU A 276 6.69 -21.23 11.24
C LEU A 276 6.45 -22.21 10.10
N TYR A 277 6.35 -21.71 8.87
CA TYR A 277 6.05 -22.53 7.68
C TYR A 277 7.30 -23.17 7.03
N CYS A 278 8.40 -22.42 6.96
CA CYS A 278 9.76 -22.83 6.58
C CYS A 278 10.05 -23.30 5.14
N ASP A 279 9.05 -23.63 4.31
CA ASP A 279 9.29 -24.09 2.91
C ASP A 279 8.43 -23.36 1.87
N MET A 280 8.20 -22.06 2.01
CA MET A 280 7.35 -21.32 1.05
C MET A 280 8.02 -21.24 -0.32
N LYS A 281 7.28 -21.65 -1.34
CA LYS A 281 7.67 -21.65 -2.76
C LYS A 281 6.43 -21.76 -3.65
N PRO A 282 6.51 -21.40 -4.94
CA PRO A 282 5.38 -21.50 -5.87
C PRO A 282 4.73 -22.89 -5.94
N ALA A 283 5.51 -23.96 -5.74
CA ALA A 283 5.01 -25.35 -5.76
C ALA A 283 4.04 -25.66 -4.60
N ASN A 284 4.14 -24.93 -3.49
CA ASN A 284 3.40 -25.20 -2.25
C ASN A 284 2.14 -24.33 -2.10
N VAL A 285 1.72 -23.65 -3.16
CA VAL A 285 0.48 -22.87 -3.19
C VAL A 285 -0.33 -23.33 -4.39
N ILE A 286 -1.54 -23.84 -4.15
CA ILE A 286 -2.48 -24.25 -5.19
C ILE A 286 -3.51 -23.16 -5.41
N HIS A 287 -3.75 -22.80 -6.66
CA HIS A 287 -4.90 -22.01 -7.08
C HIS A 287 -5.99 -22.97 -7.59
N PHE A 288 -7.18 -22.90 -7.00
CA PHE A 288 -8.35 -23.70 -7.34
C PHE A 288 -9.59 -22.80 -7.40
N GLY A 289 -10.39 -22.90 -8.48
CA GLY A 289 -11.47 -21.94 -8.72
C GLY A 289 -10.89 -20.52 -8.72
N ARG A 290 -11.39 -19.65 -7.83
CA ARG A 290 -10.89 -18.26 -7.62
C ARG A 290 -10.14 -18.08 -6.30
N ALA A 291 -9.77 -19.18 -5.64
CA ALA A 291 -9.20 -19.20 -4.30
C ALA A 291 -7.82 -19.86 -4.29
N VAL A 292 -7.08 -19.73 -3.18
CA VAL A 292 -5.78 -20.36 -3.03
C VAL A 292 -5.70 -21.20 -1.76
N LYS A 293 -4.80 -22.17 -1.76
CA LYS A 293 -4.44 -22.97 -0.60
C LYS A 293 -2.93 -23.09 -0.51
N VAL A 294 -2.36 -22.66 0.60
CA VAL A 294 -1.04 -23.08 1.05
C VAL A 294 -1.15 -24.55 1.44
N ILE A 295 -0.37 -25.38 0.76
CA ILE A 295 -0.29 -26.82 0.96
C ILE A 295 1.04 -27.21 1.59
N ASP A 296 1.24 -28.50 1.83
CA ASP A 296 2.49 -29.07 2.36
C ASP A 296 3.00 -28.46 3.68
N LEU A 297 2.38 -28.90 4.78
CA LEU A 297 2.76 -28.50 6.13
C LEU A 297 3.90 -29.35 6.72
N GLY A 298 4.66 -30.06 5.88
CA GLY A 298 5.69 -31.02 6.33
C GLY A 298 6.97 -30.38 6.89
N ALA A 299 7.19 -29.09 6.64
CA ALA A 299 8.32 -28.32 7.17
C ALA A 299 7.95 -27.46 8.40
N VAL A 300 6.65 -27.44 8.75
CA VAL A 300 6.13 -26.57 9.80
C VAL A 300 6.73 -26.96 11.15
N ARG A 301 7.05 -25.95 11.95
CA ARG A 301 7.65 -26.13 13.28
C ARG A 301 7.23 -25.04 14.25
N ALA A 302 7.41 -25.28 15.53
CA ALA A 302 7.25 -24.25 16.55
C ALA A 302 8.36 -23.18 16.46
N ILE A 303 8.01 -21.93 16.76
CA ILE A 303 8.99 -20.85 16.92
C ILE A 303 9.95 -21.23 18.06
N GLY A 304 11.26 -21.15 17.78
CA GLY A 304 12.30 -21.49 18.75
C GLY A 304 12.73 -22.96 18.74
N ASP A 305 12.07 -23.83 17.96
CA ASP A 305 12.52 -25.21 17.79
C ASP A 305 13.86 -25.26 17.03
N ARG A 306 14.89 -25.76 17.73
CA ARG A 306 16.24 -26.00 17.23
C ARG A 306 16.64 -27.48 17.22
N ALA A 307 15.77 -28.36 17.72
CA ALA A 307 16.07 -29.79 17.85
C ALA A 307 15.69 -30.56 16.59
N SER A 308 14.61 -30.16 15.91
CA SER A 308 14.13 -30.83 14.71
C SER A 308 15.00 -30.53 13.49
N ALA A 309 15.22 -31.54 12.64
CA ALA A 309 15.93 -31.38 11.38
C ALA A 309 15.25 -30.33 10.49
N TYR A 310 16.05 -29.44 9.88
CA TYR A 310 15.52 -28.42 8.98
C TYR A 310 15.17 -29.04 7.62
N VAL A 311 13.89 -28.93 7.23
CA VAL A 311 13.39 -29.33 5.91
C VAL A 311 13.01 -28.03 5.18
N TYR A 312 13.72 -27.73 4.09
CA TYR A 312 13.48 -26.52 3.29
C TYR A 312 14.10 -26.64 1.90
N THR A 313 13.63 -25.80 0.97
CA THR A 313 14.19 -25.69 -0.38
C THR A 313 15.25 -24.58 -0.43
N ALA A 314 16.51 -24.97 -0.64
CA ALA A 314 17.65 -24.05 -0.56
C ALA A 314 17.57 -22.80 -1.45
N ALA A 315 16.90 -22.89 -2.61
CA ALA A 315 16.73 -21.76 -3.52
C ALA A 315 15.80 -20.65 -3.01
N PHE A 316 14.95 -20.96 -2.02
CA PHE A 316 13.98 -20.02 -1.45
C PHE A 316 14.31 -19.63 0.00
N ALA A 317 15.13 -20.41 0.69
CA ALA A 317 15.46 -20.20 2.10
C ALA A 317 16.59 -19.19 2.33
N PRO A 318 16.69 -18.58 3.53
CA PRO A 318 17.86 -17.82 3.93
C PRO A 318 19.16 -18.65 3.81
N PRO A 319 20.33 -18.00 3.76
CA PRO A 319 21.61 -18.70 3.72
C PRO A 319 21.73 -19.72 4.86
N LYS A 320 22.24 -20.92 4.55
CA LYS A 320 22.39 -21.99 5.54
C LYS A 320 23.17 -21.55 6.77
N THR A 321 24.20 -20.70 6.60
CA THR A 321 24.99 -20.14 7.69
C THR A 321 24.17 -19.28 8.65
N GLU A 322 23.15 -18.58 8.15
CA GLU A 322 22.21 -17.85 8.98
C GLU A 322 21.32 -18.81 9.77
N ILE A 323 20.69 -19.77 9.08
CA ILE A 323 19.81 -20.78 9.68
C ILE A 323 20.55 -21.56 10.79
N ASP A 324 21.79 -21.99 10.54
CA ASP A 324 22.59 -22.73 11.51
C ASP A 324 22.95 -21.87 12.75
N ARG A 325 23.11 -20.54 12.59
CA ARG A 325 23.49 -19.62 13.68
C ARG A 325 22.31 -19.22 14.57
N ARG A 326 21.16 -18.86 13.97
CA ARG A 326 20.00 -18.32 14.71
C ARG A 326 18.79 -19.25 14.75
N GLY A 327 18.73 -20.25 13.88
CA GLY A 327 17.52 -21.02 13.64
C GLY A 327 16.51 -20.24 12.79
N TRP A 328 15.34 -20.83 12.60
CA TRP A 328 14.23 -20.20 11.88
C TRP A 328 13.48 -19.22 12.78
N HIS A 329 13.07 -18.11 12.18
CA HIS A 329 12.24 -17.09 12.81
C HIS A 329 11.20 -16.58 11.81
N VAL A 330 10.30 -15.71 12.26
CA VAL A 330 9.28 -15.06 11.42
C VAL A 330 9.90 -14.44 10.16
N ASP A 331 10.98 -13.67 10.29
CA ASP A 331 11.66 -13.05 9.14
C ASP A 331 12.33 -14.06 8.20
N SER A 332 12.59 -15.30 8.64
CA SER A 332 13.04 -16.39 7.77
C SER A 332 11.91 -16.88 6.87
N ASP A 333 10.68 -17.00 7.37
CA ASP A 333 9.50 -17.29 6.54
C ASP A 333 9.25 -16.13 5.56
N LEU A 334 9.35 -14.88 6.00
CA LEU A 334 9.14 -13.72 5.12
C LEU A 334 10.21 -13.64 4.02
N TYR A 335 11.43 -14.09 4.28
CA TYR A 335 12.45 -14.29 3.25
C TYR A 335 11.97 -15.28 2.17
N THR A 336 11.43 -16.43 2.57
CA THR A 336 10.90 -17.43 1.62
C THR A 336 9.73 -16.89 0.79
N VAL A 337 8.88 -16.03 1.37
CA VAL A 337 7.84 -15.30 0.64
C VAL A 337 8.47 -14.35 -0.37
N GLY A 338 9.48 -13.57 0.02
CA GLY A 338 10.19 -12.66 -0.89
C GLY A 338 10.77 -13.38 -2.11
N MET A 339 11.41 -14.52 -1.90
CA MET A 339 11.93 -15.38 -2.98
C MET A 339 10.81 -15.98 -3.84
N THR A 340 9.70 -16.37 -3.23
CA THR A 340 8.51 -16.87 -3.94
C THR A 340 7.92 -15.80 -4.86
N LEU A 341 7.73 -14.58 -4.35
CA LEU A 341 7.23 -13.44 -5.14
C LEU A 341 8.19 -13.10 -6.27
N GLN A 342 9.51 -13.10 -6.01
CA GLN A 342 10.51 -12.87 -7.04
C GLN A 342 10.45 -13.92 -8.14
N ALA A 343 10.28 -15.20 -7.79
CA ALA A 343 10.15 -16.27 -8.77
C ALA A 343 8.92 -16.09 -9.66
N LEU A 344 7.76 -15.79 -9.06
CA LEU A 344 6.50 -15.58 -9.80
C LEU A 344 6.56 -14.33 -10.70
N ALA A 345 7.25 -13.27 -10.28
CA ALA A 345 7.30 -12.02 -11.03
C ALA A 345 8.15 -12.08 -12.31
N ARG A 346 9.02 -13.09 -12.48
CA ARG A 346 9.96 -13.18 -13.63
C ARG A 346 9.25 -13.22 -14.98
N ASP A 347 8.12 -13.91 -15.05
CA ASP A 347 7.37 -14.13 -16.29
C ASP A 347 6.13 -13.22 -16.40
N THR A 348 6.06 -12.19 -15.55
CA THR A 348 4.96 -11.23 -15.59
C THR A 348 5.13 -10.15 -16.67
N GLU A 349 4.02 -9.54 -17.07
CA GLU A 349 4.06 -8.35 -17.91
C GLU A 349 4.84 -7.20 -17.22
N PRO A 350 5.65 -6.42 -17.98
CA PRO A 350 6.39 -5.30 -17.42
C PRO A 350 5.47 -4.27 -16.75
N ALA A 351 5.71 -3.99 -15.47
CA ALA A 351 5.00 -2.95 -14.75
C ALA A 351 5.47 -1.54 -15.16
N ARG A 352 4.54 -0.61 -15.36
CA ARG A 352 4.83 0.79 -15.69
C ARG A 352 5.22 1.60 -14.44
N GLY A 353 5.94 2.70 -14.66
CA GLY A 353 6.20 3.73 -13.65
C GLY A 353 7.08 3.26 -12.49
N LEU A 354 6.68 3.59 -11.26
CA LEU A 354 7.42 3.23 -10.03
C LEU A 354 7.00 1.90 -9.41
N ALA A 355 5.89 1.29 -9.85
CA ALA A 355 5.37 0.06 -9.25
C ALA A 355 6.39 -1.09 -9.29
N HIS A 356 7.15 -1.20 -10.39
CA HIS A 356 8.25 -2.18 -10.49
C HIS A 356 9.36 -1.92 -9.45
N ASP A 357 9.76 -0.66 -9.28
CA ASP A 357 10.79 -0.26 -8.32
C ASP A 357 10.34 -0.53 -6.87
N SER A 358 9.07 -0.26 -6.57
CA SER A 358 8.45 -0.56 -5.29
C SER A 358 8.39 -2.06 -5.01
N PHE A 359 7.96 -2.87 -5.98
CA PHE A 359 7.95 -4.33 -5.85
C PHE A 359 9.36 -4.89 -5.63
N ARG A 360 10.34 -4.44 -6.43
CA ARG A 360 11.75 -4.84 -6.28
C ARG A 360 12.27 -4.54 -4.87
N ARG A 361 12.01 -3.33 -4.35
CA ARG A 361 12.42 -2.94 -2.98
C ARG A 361 11.74 -3.78 -1.90
N LEU A 362 10.48 -4.15 -2.11
CA LEU A 362 9.77 -5.06 -1.20
C LEU A 362 10.45 -6.43 -1.14
N VAL A 363 10.79 -6.99 -2.30
CA VAL A 363 11.55 -8.25 -2.38
C VAL A 363 12.92 -8.08 -1.70
N GLU A 364 13.67 -7.03 -2.03
CA GLU A 364 14.98 -6.75 -1.42
C GLU A 364 14.92 -6.60 0.10
N ARG A 365 13.86 -5.98 0.62
CA ARG A 365 13.63 -5.87 2.07
C ARG A 365 13.34 -7.24 2.67
N ALA A 366 12.45 -8.03 2.06
CA ALA A 366 12.14 -9.38 2.53
C ALA A 366 13.39 -10.28 2.52
N THR A 367 14.24 -10.14 1.51
CA THR A 367 15.43 -10.98 1.30
C THR A 367 16.72 -10.32 1.79
N HIS A 368 16.64 -9.30 2.66
CA HIS A 368 17.81 -8.54 3.08
C HIS A 368 18.83 -9.45 3.81
N PRO A 369 20.14 -9.31 3.56
CA PRO A 369 21.17 -10.14 4.21
C PRO A 369 21.21 -10.02 5.74
N GLU A 370 20.99 -8.80 6.27
CA GLU A 370 20.81 -8.57 7.70
C GLU A 370 19.34 -8.84 8.09
N PRO A 371 19.05 -9.84 8.95
CA PRO A 371 17.70 -10.22 9.35
C PRO A 371 16.88 -9.07 9.97
N ARG A 372 17.53 -8.17 10.74
CA ARG A 372 16.83 -7.05 11.38
C ARG A 372 16.30 -6.00 10.41
N ALA A 373 16.80 -5.97 9.18
CA ALA A 373 16.31 -5.06 8.15
C ALA A 373 15.11 -5.63 7.37
N ARG A 374 14.77 -6.91 7.57
CA ARG A 374 13.60 -7.56 6.97
C ARG A 374 12.30 -7.05 7.60
N PHE A 375 11.18 -7.53 7.07
CA PHE A 375 9.88 -7.32 7.69
C PHE A 375 9.80 -8.01 9.06
N ARG A 376 9.13 -7.38 10.03
CA ARG A 376 9.02 -7.91 11.40
C ARG A 376 7.86 -8.89 11.56
N SER A 377 6.82 -8.76 10.73
CA SER A 377 5.64 -9.61 10.75
C SER A 377 5.06 -9.80 9.34
N ALA A 378 4.27 -10.86 9.17
CA ALA A 378 3.52 -11.09 7.93
C ALA A 378 2.49 -9.99 7.68
N ALA A 379 1.80 -9.49 8.71
CA ALA A 379 0.94 -8.31 8.62
C ALA A 379 1.67 -7.07 8.07
N GLU A 380 2.89 -6.78 8.53
CA GLU A 380 3.67 -5.63 8.03
C GLU A 380 4.00 -5.77 6.54
N MET A 381 4.48 -6.95 6.14
CA MET A 381 4.82 -7.24 4.75
C MET A 381 3.58 -7.22 3.85
N SER A 382 2.47 -7.79 4.32
CA SER A 382 1.19 -7.82 3.61
C SER A 382 0.66 -6.41 3.36
N ARG A 383 0.75 -5.55 4.37
CA ARG A 383 0.36 -4.14 4.23
C ARG A 383 1.19 -3.42 3.17
N GLN A 384 2.52 -3.59 3.16
CA GLN A 384 3.36 -3.01 2.13
C GLN A 384 3.05 -3.58 0.74
N LEU A 385 2.81 -4.88 0.63
CA LEU A 385 2.48 -5.54 -0.64
C LEU A 385 1.16 -5.02 -1.24
N TRP A 386 0.15 -4.84 -0.40
CA TRP A 386 -1.14 -4.26 -0.79
C TRP A 386 -1.02 -2.79 -1.20
N GLU A 387 -0.18 -2.00 -0.53
CA GLU A 387 0.12 -0.62 -0.94
C GLU A 387 0.84 -0.57 -2.30
N VAL A 388 1.73 -1.53 -2.60
CA VAL A 388 2.34 -1.69 -3.93
C VAL A 388 1.32 -2.11 -4.98
N LEU A 389 0.34 -2.96 -4.64
CA LEU A 389 -0.76 -3.33 -5.54
C LEU A 389 -1.57 -2.11 -5.96
N ARG A 390 -1.89 -1.24 -5.01
CA ARG A 390 -2.59 0.01 -5.29
C ARG A 390 -1.81 0.91 -6.22
N GLU A 391 -0.51 1.07 -5.97
CA GLU A 391 0.36 1.84 -6.87
C GLU A 391 0.39 1.25 -8.28
N PHE A 392 0.55 -0.07 -8.40
CA PHE A 392 0.55 -0.75 -9.70
C PHE A 392 -0.75 -0.48 -10.46
N ARG A 393 -1.92 -0.69 -9.84
CA ARG A 393 -3.20 -0.48 -10.51
C ARG A 393 -3.44 0.97 -10.89
N SER A 394 -3.05 1.90 -10.02
CA SER A 394 -3.14 3.34 -10.28
C SER A 394 -2.30 3.76 -11.48
N LEU A 395 -1.07 3.25 -11.60
CA LEU A 395 -0.14 3.59 -12.69
C LEU A 395 -0.44 2.84 -13.99
N GLN A 396 -0.86 1.57 -13.89
CA GLN A 396 -1.09 0.71 -15.05
C GLN A 396 -2.44 1.00 -15.71
N PHE A 397 -3.49 1.20 -14.90
CA PHE A 397 -4.88 1.27 -15.36
C PHE A 397 -5.57 2.62 -15.07
N GLY A 398 -4.94 3.51 -14.31
CA GLY A 398 -5.54 4.81 -13.95
C GLY A 398 -6.64 4.73 -12.89
N GLU A 399 -6.76 3.59 -12.19
CA GLU A 399 -7.74 3.36 -11.13
C GLU A 399 -7.28 4.02 -9.82
N GLN A 400 -7.97 5.06 -9.38
CA GLN A 400 -7.67 5.69 -8.08
C GLN A 400 -8.21 4.83 -6.94
N LEU A 401 -7.30 4.38 -6.08
CA LEU A 401 -7.60 3.58 -4.90
C LEU A 401 -7.17 4.39 -3.65
N PRO A 402 -7.88 5.46 -3.27
CA PRO A 402 -7.48 6.33 -2.17
C PRO A 402 -7.67 5.62 -0.82
N GLU A 403 -6.72 5.83 0.09
CA GLU A 403 -6.79 5.36 1.47
C GLU A 403 -5.65 6.04 2.25
N SER A 404 -5.94 6.43 3.49
CA SER A 404 -4.99 7.10 4.38
C SER A 404 -3.82 6.20 4.76
N SER A 405 -2.64 6.80 4.89
CA SER A 405 -1.50 6.10 5.48
C SER A 405 -1.80 5.75 6.94
N THR A 406 -1.43 4.53 7.33
CA THR A 406 -1.45 4.09 8.74
C THR A 406 -0.17 4.45 9.49
N ARG A 407 0.86 4.94 8.77
CA ARG A 407 2.18 5.27 9.31
C ARG A 407 2.45 6.77 9.35
N PHE A 408 1.73 7.55 8.55
CA PHE A 408 1.90 9.00 8.45
C PHE A 408 0.57 9.73 8.60
N ARG A 409 0.57 10.84 9.33
CA ARG A 409 -0.55 11.77 9.43
C ARG A 409 -0.57 12.69 8.22
N ALA A 410 -1.71 12.76 7.55
CA ALA A 410 -1.89 13.64 6.41
C ALA A 410 -1.74 15.11 6.82
N THR A 411 -0.93 15.87 6.07
CA THR A 411 -0.70 17.29 6.33
C THR A 411 -1.61 18.22 5.53
N GLY A 412 -1.72 19.44 6.05
CA GLY A 412 -2.43 20.61 5.53
C GLY A 412 -1.96 21.17 4.19
N ALA A 413 -0.69 20.97 3.85
CA ALA A 413 0.00 21.84 2.92
C ALA A 413 -0.29 21.51 1.44
N SER A 414 -0.49 22.55 0.62
CA SER A 414 -0.58 22.43 -0.84
C SER A 414 0.78 22.33 -1.51
N LEU A 415 1.84 22.88 -0.88
CA LEU A 415 3.19 22.99 -1.45
C LEU A 415 3.21 23.56 -2.88
N ASP A 416 2.35 24.56 -3.10
CA ASP A 416 2.14 25.22 -4.38
C ASP A 416 3.12 26.38 -4.64
N ALA A 417 3.97 26.73 -3.67
CA ALA A 417 4.93 27.84 -3.74
C ALA A 417 4.28 29.18 -4.14
N GLY A 418 3.02 29.39 -3.77
CA GLY A 418 2.27 30.58 -4.14
C GLY A 418 1.73 30.59 -5.57
N LEU A 419 1.89 29.51 -6.36
CA LEU A 419 1.33 29.40 -7.70
C LEU A 419 -0.21 29.46 -7.68
N GLY A 420 -0.83 28.89 -6.64
CA GLY A 420 -2.28 28.95 -6.41
C GLY A 420 -2.74 30.17 -5.62
N ALA A 421 -1.82 31.05 -5.21
CA ALA A 421 -2.16 32.28 -4.50
C ALA A 421 -2.56 33.39 -5.47
N ILE A 422 -3.46 34.26 -5.01
CA ILE A 422 -3.78 35.51 -5.71
C ILE A 422 -2.68 36.52 -5.37
N PRO A 423 -2.11 37.23 -6.36
CA PRO A 423 -1.07 38.21 -6.10
C PRO A 423 -1.53 39.26 -5.08
N ALA A 424 -0.71 39.50 -4.06
CA ALA A 424 -0.90 40.61 -3.15
C ALA A 424 -0.37 41.93 -3.78
N LEU A 425 -0.68 43.09 -3.20
CA LEU A 425 -0.39 44.40 -3.83
C LEU A 425 1.11 44.66 -4.02
N ASP A 426 1.93 44.09 -3.14
CA ASP A 426 3.39 44.01 -3.20
C ASP A 426 3.92 43.40 -4.49
N HIS A 427 3.14 42.57 -5.19
CA HIS A 427 3.47 42.13 -6.56
C HIS A 427 3.73 43.31 -7.51
N TRP A 428 2.96 44.41 -7.38
CA TRP A 428 3.11 45.62 -8.18
C TRP A 428 3.88 46.73 -7.46
N THR A 429 3.74 46.85 -6.14
CA THR A 429 4.29 48.00 -5.40
C THR A 429 5.76 47.82 -5.03
N ALA A 430 6.22 46.58 -4.81
CA ALA A 430 7.61 46.29 -4.42
C ALA A 430 8.56 46.08 -5.61
N ARG A 431 8.04 45.94 -6.85
CA ARG A 431 8.89 45.66 -8.01
C ARG A 431 9.63 46.91 -8.54
N PRO A 432 10.89 46.79 -8.96
CA PRO A 432 11.72 47.92 -9.35
C PRO A 432 11.37 48.52 -10.74
N GLY A 433 10.48 47.91 -11.52
CA GLY A 433 10.14 48.35 -12.89
C GLY A 433 8.66 48.30 -13.26
N GLU A 434 8.35 48.70 -14.49
CA GLU A 434 6.98 48.73 -15.04
C GLU A 434 6.60 47.46 -15.80
N ARG A 435 7.58 46.64 -16.18
CA ARG A 435 7.30 45.36 -16.85
C ARG A 435 6.78 44.33 -15.85
N PRO A 436 5.82 43.47 -16.25
CA PRO A 436 5.40 42.35 -15.42
C PRO A 436 6.59 41.44 -15.12
N ALA A 437 6.62 40.92 -13.88
CA ALA A 437 7.55 39.87 -13.52
C ALA A 437 7.12 38.55 -14.19
N GLU A 438 8.08 37.69 -14.49
CA GLU A 438 7.75 36.33 -14.90
C GLU A 438 7.00 35.60 -13.77
N LEU A 439 6.10 34.70 -14.15
CA LEU A 439 5.40 33.87 -13.18
C LEU A 439 6.43 32.95 -12.50
N ASP A 440 6.53 33.08 -11.18
CA ASP A 440 7.39 32.22 -10.38
C ASP A 440 6.85 30.79 -10.38
N VAL A 441 7.58 29.91 -11.04
CA VAL A 441 7.30 28.47 -11.11
C VAL A 441 8.38 27.66 -10.39
N THR A 442 9.16 28.32 -9.53
CA THR A 442 10.19 27.63 -8.72
C THR A 442 9.54 26.72 -7.68
N PRO A 443 10.24 25.64 -7.27
CA PRO A 443 9.75 24.78 -6.21
C PRO A 443 9.68 25.52 -4.87
N PRO A 444 8.76 25.12 -3.95
CA PRO A 444 8.69 25.67 -2.60
C PRO A 444 10.03 25.48 -1.89
N SER A 445 10.41 26.37 -0.99
CA SER A 445 11.72 26.27 -0.34
C SER A 445 11.87 24.95 0.45
N PRO A 446 13.09 24.39 0.58
CA PRO A 446 13.29 23.16 1.34
C PRO A 446 12.77 23.24 2.78
N ALA A 447 12.89 24.41 3.42
CA ALA A 447 12.38 24.64 4.77
C ALA A 447 10.84 24.58 4.85
N GLU A 448 10.13 25.15 3.87
CA GLU A 448 8.67 25.03 3.78
C GLU A 448 8.23 23.59 3.57
N VAL A 449 8.94 22.86 2.69
CA VAL A 449 8.68 21.42 2.48
C VAL A 449 8.90 20.64 3.77
N ALA A 450 9.98 20.89 4.50
CA ALA A 450 10.29 20.21 5.76
C ALA A 450 9.18 20.33 6.81
N GLY A 451 8.56 21.52 6.95
CA GLY A 451 7.44 21.73 7.87
C GLY A 451 6.09 21.21 7.37
N ALA A 452 5.98 20.91 6.07
CA ALA A 452 4.75 20.51 5.41
C ALA A 452 4.63 19.01 5.13
N LEU A 453 5.74 18.27 5.17
CA LEU A 453 5.71 16.83 4.92
C LEU A 453 4.88 16.09 5.99
N PRO A 454 4.17 15.01 5.61
CA PRO A 454 3.41 14.18 6.55
C PRO A 454 4.29 13.64 7.69
N GLU A 455 3.74 13.54 8.89
CA GLU A 455 4.51 13.12 10.06
C GLU A 455 4.26 11.67 10.46
N PRO A 456 5.30 10.93 10.89
CA PRO A 456 5.13 9.59 11.43
C PRO A 456 4.14 9.54 12.60
N VAL A 457 3.23 8.57 12.56
CA VAL A 457 2.38 8.19 13.70
C VAL A 457 3.25 7.43 14.71
N PRO A 458 3.15 7.74 16.02
CA PRO A 458 3.88 6.99 17.04
C PRO A 458 3.53 5.49 17.00
N ASP A 459 4.51 4.63 17.27
CA ASP A 459 4.30 3.18 17.36
C ASP A 459 3.29 2.84 18.46
N PRO A 460 2.14 2.19 18.15
CA PRO A 460 1.14 1.83 19.14
C PRO A 460 1.64 0.92 20.26
N ALA A 461 2.76 0.22 20.06
CA ALA A 461 3.38 -0.61 21.09
C ALA A 461 4.24 0.20 22.10
N ASP A 462 4.53 1.47 21.82
CA ASP A 462 5.24 2.34 22.74
C ASP A 462 4.32 2.87 23.85
N GLY A 463 4.80 2.84 25.10
CA GLY A 463 4.01 3.26 26.25
C GLY A 463 3.56 4.73 26.23
N ALA A 464 4.27 5.59 25.48
CA ALA A 464 3.93 7.00 25.34
C ALA A 464 2.89 7.27 24.24
N ALA A 465 2.64 6.34 23.33
CA ALA A 465 1.86 6.59 22.11
C ALA A 465 0.46 7.16 22.38
N LEU A 466 -0.21 6.68 23.43
CA LEU A 466 -1.56 7.12 23.82
C LEU A 466 -1.61 8.55 24.39
N VAL A 467 -0.53 9.03 25.00
CA VAL A 467 -0.49 10.35 25.64
C VAL A 467 0.12 11.42 24.73
N LEU A 468 0.94 11.04 23.75
CA LEU A 468 1.62 11.97 22.86
C LEU A 468 0.66 12.88 22.07
N ASP A 469 -0.53 12.39 21.74
CA ASP A 469 -1.54 13.15 21.02
C ASP A 469 -2.31 14.14 21.91
N THR A 470 -2.14 14.06 23.22
CA THR A 470 -2.73 15.00 24.18
C THR A 470 -1.89 16.26 24.37
N PHE A 471 -0.61 16.23 23.97
CA PHE A 471 0.30 17.35 24.12
C PHE A 471 0.23 18.31 22.94
N SER A 472 0.33 19.62 23.24
CA SER A 472 0.46 20.62 22.19
C SER A 472 1.90 20.63 21.64
N PRO A 473 2.08 20.49 20.31
CA PRO A 473 3.40 20.59 19.70
C PRO A 473 3.97 22.00 19.72
N ASP A 474 3.16 23.03 20.02
CA ASP A 474 3.59 24.43 20.06
C ASP A 474 4.32 24.79 21.37
N ALA A 475 4.30 23.90 22.36
CA ALA A 475 4.96 24.09 23.66
C ALA A 475 5.77 22.86 24.11
N PRO A 476 6.78 22.42 23.34
CA PRO A 476 7.50 21.18 23.58
C PRO A 476 8.30 21.16 24.90
N ASP A 477 8.69 22.32 25.41
CA ASP A 477 9.53 22.45 26.60
C ASP A 477 8.92 21.80 27.86
N GLN A 478 7.58 21.78 27.97
CA GLN A 478 6.92 21.15 29.11
C GLN A 478 7.16 19.63 29.11
N VAL A 479 7.02 18.99 27.95
CA VAL A 479 7.24 17.55 27.77
C VAL A 479 8.73 17.24 27.93
N ALA A 480 9.61 18.04 27.32
CA ALA A 480 11.06 17.90 27.46
C ALA A 480 11.54 17.92 28.93
N ARG A 481 10.96 18.79 29.77
CA ARG A 481 11.28 18.85 31.22
C ARG A 481 10.77 17.66 32.03
N GLN A 482 9.70 17.01 31.57
CA GLN A 482 9.10 15.85 32.23
C GLN A 482 9.72 14.53 31.76
N TRP A 483 10.21 14.49 30.52
CA TRP A 483 10.82 13.33 29.88
C TRP A 483 11.81 12.55 30.75
N PRO A 484 12.82 13.16 31.42
CA PRO A 484 13.78 12.39 32.22
C PRO A 484 13.22 11.94 33.57
N ARG A 485 12.04 12.43 33.97
CA ARG A 485 11.43 12.21 35.28
C ARG A 485 10.25 11.23 35.23
N ASP A 486 9.60 11.11 34.08
CA ASP A 486 8.47 10.20 33.89
C ASP A 486 8.87 9.03 32.98
N SER A 487 8.97 7.84 33.57
CA SER A 487 9.26 6.60 32.85
C SER A 487 8.28 6.28 31.71
N ARG A 488 7.06 6.84 31.72
CA ARG A 488 6.08 6.69 30.62
C ARG A 488 6.40 7.58 29.42
N LEU A 489 7.11 8.69 29.65
CA LEU A 489 7.55 9.63 28.62
C LEU A 489 9.01 9.41 28.22
N GLY A 490 9.82 8.76 29.06
CA GLY A 490 11.21 8.41 28.78
C GLY A 490 11.39 7.32 27.71
N THR A 491 10.74 7.47 26.55
CA THR A 491 10.71 6.50 25.45
C THR A 491 11.28 7.09 24.16
N PRO A 492 11.71 6.24 23.20
CA PRO A 492 12.15 6.70 21.89
C PRO A 492 11.07 7.50 21.14
N GLU A 493 9.80 7.12 21.26
CA GLU A 493 8.71 7.83 20.59
C GLU A 493 8.51 9.25 21.11
N THR A 494 8.70 9.48 22.41
CA THR A 494 8.64 10.84 22.96
C THR A 494 9.81 11.68 22.46
N ALA A 495 11.01 11.12 22.36
CA ALA A 495 12.15 11.82 21.79
C ALA A 495 11.93 12.16 20.30
N LEU A 496 11.36 11.24 19.51
CA LEU A 496 10.96 11.52 18.12
C LEU A 496 9.86 12.59 18.03
N TRP A 497 8.88 12.56 18.93
CA TRP A 497 7.84 13.59 19.01
C TRP A 497 8.43 14.97 19.32
N LEU A 498 9.35 15.06 20.29
CA LEU A 498 10.06 16.29 20.65
C LEU A 498 10.89 16.81 19.46
N CYS A 499 11.60 15.91 18.75
CA CYS A 499 12.31 16.25 17.53
C CYS A 499 11.40 16.96 16.52
N ARG A 500 10.20 16.43 16.26
CA ARG A 500 9.23 17.06 15.35
C ARG A 500 8.71 18.40 15.87
N ALA A 501 8.40 18.49 17.17
CA ALA A 501 7.87 19.71 17.77
C ALA A 501 8.89 20.87 17.73
N TYR A 502 10.15 20.63 18.11
CA TYR A 502 11.20 21.66 18.00
C TYR A 502 11.49 22.05 16.55
N LEU A 503 11.46 21.09 15.62
CA LEU A 503 11.63 21.36 14.20
C LEU A 503 10.54 22.29 13.66
N ARG A 504 9.26 22.10 14.05
CA ARG A 504 8.17 23.02 13.70
C ARG A 504 8.39 24.42 14.25
N GLY A 505 8.93 24.53 15.47
CA GLY A 505 9.30 25.80 16.09
C GLY A 505 10.54 26.46 15.49
N GLY A 506 11.22 25.81 14.53
CA GLY A 506 12.44 26.30 13.90
C GLY A 506 13.74 26.04 14.69
N ASP A 507 13.67 25.39 15.85
CA ASP A 507 14.83 25.04 16.66
C ASP A 507 15.44 23.71 16.19
N ARG A 508 16.33 23.82 15.21
CA ARG A 508 16.98 22.67 14.56
C ARG A 508 18.02 21.99 15.45
N GLU A 509 18.65 22.75 16.35
CA GLU A 509 19.67 22.22 17.25
C GLU A 509 19.02 21.32 18.31
N ALA A 510 17.95 21.80 18.95
CA ALA A 510 17.18 20.99 19.88
C ALA A 510 16.59 19.77 19.18
N ALA A 511 16.04 19.93 17.98
CA ALA A 511 15.49 18.81 17.22
C ALA A 511 16.54 17.72 16.90
N ALA A 512 17.76 18.12 16.51
CA ALA A 512 18.86 17.17 16.28
C ALA A 512 19.32 16.48 17.57
N GLY A 513 19.33 17.20 18.70
CA GLY A 513 19.61 16.63 20.03
C GLY A 513 18.62 15.53 20.39
N TRP A 514 17.32 15.79 20.23
CA TRP A 514 16.28 14.79 20.51
C TRP A 514 16.31 13.59 19.57
N LEU A 515 16.69 13.77 18.30
CA LEU A 515 16.91 12.64 17.40
C LEU A 515 18.07 11.75 17.87
N THR A 516 19.15 12.36 18.34
CA THR A 516 20.31 11.63 18.90
C THR A 516 19.93 10.85 20.15
N GLU A 517 19.06 11.42 20.99
CA GLU A 517 18.50 10.74 22.16
C GLU A 517 17.65 9.52 21.78
N ALA A 518 16.79 9.65 20.75
CA ALA A 518 16.02 8.51 20.23
C ALA A 518 16.92 7.38 19.71
N GLU A 519 17.99 7.71 18.97
CA GLU A 519 18.98 6.73 18.50
C GLU A 519 19.69 6.02 19.66
N THR A 520 20.04 6.78 20.70
CA THR A 520 20.72 6.25 21.89
C THR A 520 19.84 5.22 22.61
N GLN A 521 18.55 5.51 22.81
CA GLN A 521 17.62 4.61 23.47
C GLN A 521 17.29 3.35 22.64
N LEU A 522 17.17 3.48 21.31
CA LEU A 522 16.98 2.33 20.42
C LEU A 522 18.24 1.44 20.34
N GLY A 523 19.41 2.06 20.51
CA GLY A 523 20.71 1.43 20.33
C GLY A 523 21.13 1.39 18.86
N GLU A 524 22.45 1.50 18.62
CA GLU A 524 23.08 1.69 17.30
C GLU A 524 22.53 0.75 16.22
N ARG A 525 22.43 -0.55 16.51
CA ARG A 525 21.99 -1.57 15.55
C ARG A 525 20.51 -1.47 15.18
N ALA A 526 19.64 -1.09 16.11
CA ALA A 526 18.22 -0.95 15.84
C ALA A 526 17.95 0.38 15.12
N ALA A 527 18.57 1.46 15.60
CA ALA A 527 18.49 2.78 14.99
C ALA A 527 18.93 2.79 13.51
N ALA A 528 19.97 2.02 13.16
CA ALA A 528 20.46 1.92 11.78
C ALA A 528 19.43 1.37 10.77
N HIS A 529 18.44 0.62 11.23
CA HIS A 529 17.37 0.03 10.40
C HIS A 529 15.99 0.59 10.72
N ASP A 530 15.90 1.58 11.62
CA ASP A 530 14.65 2.24 11.95
C ASP A 530 14.35 3.35 10.93
N TRP A 531 13.30 3.16 10.15
CA TRP A 531 12.91 4.11 9.12
C TRP A 531 12.47 5.46 9.71
N ARG A 532 12.00 5.51 10.96
CA ARG A 532 11.62 6.78 11.62
C ARG A 532 12.85 7.63 11.83
N ILE A 533 13.98 7.04 12.24
CA ILE A 533 15.24 7.76 12.40
C ILE A 533 15.70 8.34 11.06
N ALA A 534 15.69 7.53 10.00
CA ALA A 534 16.00 7.99 8.65
C ALA A 534 15.06 9.13 8.20
N TRP A 535 13.75 9.01 8.47
CA TRP A 535 12.77 10.05 8.15
C TRP A 535 13.10 11.38 8.83
N HIS A 536 13.23 11.40 10.16
CA HIS A 536 13.50 12.63 10.91
C HIS A 536 14.83 13.27 10.52
N ARG A 537 15.86 12.46 10.27
CA ARG A 537 17.15 12.94 9.74
C ARG A 537 17.00 13.56 8.35
N GLY A 538 16.18 12.97 7.49
CA GLY A 538 15.87 13.52 6.17
C GLY A 538 15.17 14.88 6.26
N VAL A 539 14.18 15.02 7.15
CA VAL A 539 13.48 16.29 7.35
C VAL A 539 14.41 17.36 7.95
N LEU A 540 15.31 17.01 8.88
CA LEU A 540 16.33 17.94 9.39
C LEU A 540 17.25 18.48 8.29
N HIS A 541 17.80 17.59 7.45
CA HIS A 541 18.62 18.00 6.30
C HIS A 541 17.82 18.85 5.31
N LEU A 542 16.53 18.56 5.13
CA LEU A 542 15.69 19.37 4.26
C LEU A 542 15.48 20.78 4.84
N GLY A 543 15.29 20.87 6.16
CA GLY A 543 15.18 22.12 6.88
C GLY A 543 16.44 23.00 6.79
N THR A 544 17.63 22.42 6.65
CA THR A 544 18.91 23.14 6.44
C THR A 544 19.22 23.41 4.95
N GLY A 545 18.37 22.96 4.02
CA GLY A 545 18.58 23.11 2.58
C GLY A 545 19.50 22.05 1.96
N GLU A 546 19.91 21.04 2.71
CA GLU A 546 20.78 19.94 2.27
C GLU A 546 19.98 18.84 1.53
N THR A 547 19.39 19.20 0.40
CA THR A 547 18.42 18.38 -0.35
C THR A 547 18.94 17.02 -0.81
N GLU A 548 20.23 16.90 -1.16
CA GLU A 548 20.82 15.61 -1.54
C GLU A 548 20.98 14.67 -0.34
N LEU A 549 21.42 15.20 0.83
CA LEU A 549 21.49 14.41 2.06
C LEU A 549 20.10 13.99 2.52
N ALA A 550 19.12 14.90 2.45
CA ALA A 550 17.72 14.59 2.72
C ALA A 550 17.21 13.47 1.78
N GLY A 551 17.47 13.58 0.48
CA GLY A 551 17.11 12.58 -0.52
C GLY A 551 17.68 11.19 -0.22
N ALA A 552 18.94 11.09 0.22
CA ALA A 552 19.55 9.82 0.61
C ALA A 552 18.85 9.17 1.82
N ARG A 553 18.35 9.99 2.76
CA ARG A 553 17.60 9.50 3.92
C ARG A 553 16.18 9.07 3.54
N PHE A 554 15.45 9.85 2.75
CA PHE A 554 14.14 9.45 2.24
C PHE A 554 14.19 8.21 1.35
N GLU A 555 15.29 8.02 0.62
CA GLU A 555 15.55 6.80 -0.14
C GLU A 555 15.68 5.57 0.78
N ALA A 556 16.31 5.72 1.95
CA ALA A 556 16.34 4.66 2.96
C ALA A 556 14.95 4.37 3.54
N VAL A 557 14.13 5.41 3.77
CA VAL A 557 12.72 5.23 4.17
C VAL A 557 11.93 4.52 3.08
N TYR A 558 12.15 4.83 1.79
CA TYR A 558 11.48 4.16 0.68
C TYR A 558 11.90 2.68 0.56
N ARG A 559 13.15 2.33 0.86
CA ARG A 559 13.56 0.91 0.96
C ARG A 559 12.86 0.20 2.12
N ALA A 560 12.66 0.89 3.24
CA ALA A 560 11.94 0.33 4.37
C ALA A 560 10.42 0.26 4.13
N LEU A 561 9.83 1.23 3.43
CA LEU A 561 8.39 1.33 3.17
C LEU A 561 8.11 1.43 1.65
N PRO A 562 8.27 0.35 0.88
CA PRO A 562 8.15 0.39 -0.57
C PRO A 562 6.74 0.74 -1.08
N GLY A 563 5.70 0.40 -0.34
CA GLY A 563 4.31 0.70 -0.69
C GLY A 563 3.89 2.13 -0.36
N GLU A 564 4.61 2.79 0.55
CA GLU A 564 4.19 4.07 1.12
C GLU A 564 4.41 5.23 0.13
N TYR A 565 3.44 6.15 0.04
CA TYR A 565 3.49 7.28 -0.90
C TYR A 565 4.31 8.45 -0.34
N VAL A 566 4.33 8.61 0.98
CA VAL A 566 5.00 9.73 1.67
C VAL A 566 6.50 9.84 1.36
N PRO A 567 7.33 8.78 1.41
CA PRO A 567 8.73 8.89 1.03
C PRO A 567 8.90 9.22 -0.46
N LYS A 568 7.97 8.80 -1.33
CA LYS A 568 7.98 9.16 -2.76
C LYS A 568 7.71 10.65 -2.94
N LEU A 569 6.74 11.21 -2.22
CA LEU A 569 6.47 12.65 -2.21
C LEU A 569 7.72 13.45 -1.80
N ALA A 570 8.37 13.07 -0.69
CA ALA A 570 9.59 13.70 -0.21
C ALA A 570 10.75 13.60 -1.22
N LEU A 571 10.94 12.43 -1.84
CA LEU A 571 11.93 12.22 -2.90
C LEU A 571 11.62 13.04 -4.16
N GLY A 572 10.34 13.25 -4.48
CA GLY A 572 9.89 14.15 -5.53
C GLY A 572 10.41 15.56 -5.31
N HIS A 573 10.21 16.11 -4.11
CA HIS A 573 10.71 17.45 -3.74
C HIS A 573 12.23 17.55 -3.77
N CYS A 574 12.95 16.57 -3.22
CA CYS A 574 14.42 16.57 -3.29
C CYS A 574 14.92 16.51 -4.74
N ALA A 575 14.28 15.72 -5.60
CA ALA A 575 14.65 15.64 -7.02
C ALA A 575 14.30 16.92 -7.79
N GLU A 576 13.18 17.57 -7.45
CA GLU A 576 12.77 18.86 -8.03
C GLU A 576 13.81 19.96 -7.72
N HIS A 577 14.24 20.09 -6.46
CA HIS A 577 15.31 21.01 -6.08
C HIS A 577 16.68 20.67 -6.68
N GLY A 578 16.95 19.38 -6.90
CA GLY A 578 18.16 18.92 -7.58
C GLY A 578 18.13 19.06 -9.10
N ALA A 579 17.13 19.78 -9.67
CA ALA A 579 16.90 19.95 -11.11
C ALA A 579 16.80 18.62 -11.89
N ARG A 580 16.33 17.56 -11.23
CA ARG A 580 16.13 16.21 -11.80
C ARG A 580 14.66 16.00 -12.18
N THR A 581 14.12 16.84 -13.06
CA THR A 581 12.69 16.93 -13.39
C THR A 581 12.06 15.59 -13.73
N ALA A 582 12.67 14.78 -14.61
CA ALA A 582 12.13 13.47 -14.98
C ALA A 582 12.00 12.51 -13.78
N ARG A 583 12.96 12.57 -12.83
CA ARG A 583 12.91 11.77 -11.60
C ARG A 583 11.82 12.30 -10.64
N ALA A 584 11.71 13.62 -10.49
CA ALA A 584 10.68 14.24 -9.66
C ALA A 584 9.26 13.89 -10.16
N MET A 585 9.03 14.01 -11.48
CA MET A 585 7.76 13.68 -12.12
C MET A 585 7.35 12.22 -11.90
N ARG A 586 8.29 11.26 -11.98
CA ARG A 586 7.99 9.85 -11.69
C ARG A 586 7.44 9.65 -10.28
N PHE A 587 8.01 10.33 -9.29
CA PHE A 587 7.54 10.26 -7.91
C PHE A 587 6.18 10.93 -7.73
N TYR A 588 6.01 12.14 -8.26
CA TYR A 588 4.74 12.84 -8.15
C TYR A 588 3.62 12.12 -8.89
N GLU A 589 3.88 11.51 -10.05
CA GLU A 589 2.89 10.71 -10.77
C GLU A 589 2.42 9.52 -9.94
N ALA A 590 3.33 8.80 -9.29
CA ALA A 590 2.98 7.67 -8.43
C ALA A 590 2.10 8.07 -7.22
N VAL A 591 2.33 9.27 -6.66
CA VAL A 591 1.49 9.82 -5.58
C VAL A 591 0.13 10.27 -6.13
N TRP A 592 0.15 11.06 -7.21
CA TRP A 592 -1.02 11.69 -7.82
C TRP A 592 -2.02 10.68 -8.39
N ARG A 593 -1.52 9.64 -9.08
CA ARG A 593 -2.37 8.61 -9.69
C ARG A 593 -3.10 7.76 -8.68
N ARG A 594 -2.56 7.62 -7.45
CA ARG A 594 -3.20 6.86 -6.37
C ARG A 594 -4.39 7.60 -5.78
N ASP A 595 -4.21 8.89 -5.55
CA ASP A 595 -5.22 9.75 -4.95
C ASP A 595 -4.98 11.21 -5.34
N SER A 596 -5.91 11.73 -6.14
CA SER A 596 -5.90 13.11 -6.63
C SER A 596 -6.20 14.17 -5.56
N ALA A 597 -6.46 13.78 -4.31
CA ALA A 597 -6.48 14.70 -3.18
C ALA A 597 -5.08 15.18 -2.75
N HIS A 598 -4.00 14.48 -3.16
CA HIS A 598 -2.62 14.86 -2.85
C HIS A 598 -2.13 16.03 -3.72
N THR A 599 -2.59 17.24 -3.41
CA THR A 599 -2.32 18.42 -4.23
C THR A 599 -0.84 18.80 -4.33
N ALA A 600 -0.02 18.50 -3.32
CA ALA A 600 1.43 18.71 -3.39
C ALA A 600 2.07 17.99 -4.59
N ALA A 601 1.60 16.77 -4.90
CA ALA A 601 2.04 16.04 -6.09
C ALA A 601 1.49 16.66 -7.38
N ALA A 602 0.25 17.17 -7.37
CA ALA A 602 -0.33 17.87 -8.52
C ALA A 602 0.47 19.13 -8.90
N PHE A 603 0.82 19.95 -7.91
CA PHE A 603 1.62 21.16 -8.12
C PHE A 603 3.06 20.83 -8.56
N GLY A 604 3.67 19.79 -8.00
CA GLY A 604 4.98 19.30 -8.45
C GLY A 604 4.97 18.78 -9.90
N LEU A 605 3.92 18.04 -10.29
CA LEU A 605 3.73 17.62 -11.69
C LEU A 605 3.51 18.82 -12.62
N ALA A 606 2.69 19.80 -12.20
CA ALA A 606 2.45 21.01 -12.97
C ALA A 606 3.76 21.76 -13.24
N ARG A 607 4.58 22.01 -12.19
CA ARG A 607 5.91 22.62 -12.35
C ARG A 607 6.84 21.79 -13.24
N GLY A 608 6.82 20.47 -13.11
CA GLY A 608 7.58 19.57 -13.99
C GLY A 608 7.21 19.71 -15.47
N HIS A 609 5.92 19.84 -15.80
CA HIS A 609 5.46 20.10 -17.17
C HIS A 609 5.83 21.51 -17.65
N LEU A 610 5.75 22.52 -16.78
CA LEU A 610 6.16 23.89 -17.10
C LEU A 610 7.66 24.00 -17.38
N ALA A 611 8.49 23.26 -16.66
CA ALA A 611 9.92 23.16 -16.95
C ALA A 611 10.21 22.56 -18.35
N GLY A 612 9.29 21.76 -18.89
CA GLY A 612 9.32 21.25 -20.27
C GLY A 612 8.60 22.14 -21.29
N GLY A 613 8.03 23.28 -20.88
CA GLY A 613 7.27 24.19 -21.74
C GLY A 613 5.83 23.78 -22.04
N ASP A 614 5.29 22.75 -21.38
CA ASP A 614 3.94 22.23 -21.65
C ASP A 614 2.89 22.82 -20.68
N ARG A 615 2.36 23.99 -21.03
CA ARG A 615 1.28 24.66 -20.28
C ARG A 615 0.00 23.82 -20.22
N ASP A 616 -0.32 23.14 -21.32
CA ASP A 616 -1.54 22.34 -21.42
C ASP A 616 -1.51 21.15 -20.46
N ALA A 617 -0.38 20.44 -20.36
CA ALA A 617 -0.22 19.35 -19.42
C ALA A 617 -0.26 19.84 -17.97
N ALA A 618 0.39 20.97 -17.66
CA ALA A 618 0.35 21.55 -16.34
C ALA A 618 -1.09 21.88 -15.89
N VAL A 619 -1.86 22.54 -16.77
CA VAL A 619 -3.27 22.88 -16.49
C VAL A 619 -4.14 21.63 -16.39
N ARG A 620 -3.95 20.61 -17.25
CA ARG A 620 -4.68 19.34 -17.16
C ARG A 620 -4.47 18.62 -15.82
N VAL A 621 -3.25 18.64 -15.28
CA VAL A 621 -2.99 18.04 -13.97
C VAL A 621 -3.75 18.80 -12.87
N LEU A 622 -3.68 20.12 -12.87
CA LEU A 622 -4.39 20.95 -11.90
C LEU A 622 -5.92 20.78 -12.03
N ASP A 623 -6.43 20.57 -13.25
CA ASP A 623 -7.84 20.27 -13.55
C ASP A 623 -8.30 18.95 -12.95
N GLY A 624 -7.38 18.02 -12.70
CA GLY A 624 -7.68 16.76 -12.02
C GLY A 624 -7.82 16.89 -10.50
N VAL A 625 -7.57 18.05 -9.88
CA VAL A 625 -7.77 18.27 -8.44
C VAL A 625 -9.27 18.26 -8.11
N PRO A 626 -9.76 17.32 -7.28
CA PRO A 626 -11.19 17.19 -6.98
C PRO A 626 -11.76 18.44 -6.34
N ALA A 627 -13.04 18.74 -6.63
CA ALA A 627 -13.76 19.87 -6.03
C ALA A 627 -13.94 19.74 -4.50
N THR A 628 -13.81 18.52 -3.96
CA THR A 628 -13.84 18.25 -2.52
C THR A 628 -12.51 18.58 -1.81
N SER A 629 -11.43 18.82 -2.56
CA SER A 629 -10.16 19.22 -1.98
C SER A 629 -10.20 20.65 -1.47
N ARG A 630 -9.67 20.89 -0.26
CA ARG A 630 -9.49 22.25 0.29
C ARG A 630 -8.61 23.16 -0.59
N HIS A 631 -7.82 22.56 -1.47
CA HIS A 631 -6.89 23.25 -2.36
C HIS A 631 -7.40 23.32 -3.80
N HIS A 632 -8.68 22.99 -4.03
CA HIS A 632 -9.29 23.05 -5.35
C HIS A 632 -9.20 24.47 -5.94
N ASP A 633 -9.63 25.48 -5.18
CA ASP A 633 -9.61 26.88 -5.63
C ASP A 633 -8.20 27.34 -5.96
N ALA A 634 -7.21 26.98 -5.13
CA ALA A 634 -5.79 27.26 -5.40
C ALA A 634 -5.34 26.64 -6.73
N ALA A 635 -5.74 25.39 -7.03
CA ALA A 635 -5.44 24.76 -8.31
C ALA A 635 -6.13 25.44 -9.51
N ARG A 636 -7.36 25.95 -9.33
CA ARG A 636 -8.07 26.72 -10.37
C ARG A 636 -7.40 28.07 -10.62
N ILE A 637 -6.98 28.77 -9.55
CA ILE A 637 -6.23 30.04 -9.63
C ILE A 637 -4.91 29.81 -10.35
N ALA A 638 -4.15 28.80 -9.96
CA ALA A 638 -2.90 28.42 -10.61
C ALA A 638 -3.07 28.16 -12.11
N ALA A 639 -4.15 27.48 -12.53
CA ALA A 639 -4.43 27.27 -13.94
C ALA A 639 -4.63 28.59 -14.71
N VAL A 640 -5.34 29.59 -14.15
CA VAL A 640 -5.49 30.91 -14.77
C VAL A 640 -4.13 31.62 -14.86
N ARG A 641 -3.34 31.60 -13.78
CA ARG A 641 -2.04 32.26 -13.72
C ARG A 641 -1.04 31.64 -14.71
N ILE A 642 -1.00 30.31 -14.84
CA ILE A 642 -0.17 29.61 -15.84
C ILE A 642 -0.57 30.01 -17.27
N ARG A 643 -1.87 30.09 -17.55
CA ARG A 643 -2.38 30.46 -18.88
C ARG A 643 -2.04 31.90 -19.24
N ALA A 644 -2.10 32.82 -18.28
CA ALA A 644 -1.85 34.23 -18.54
C ALA A 644 -0.38 34.65 -18.36
N GLY A 645 0.42 33.89 -17.61
CA GLY A 645 1.77 34.28 -17.21
C GLY A 645 2.82 34.16 -18.31
N VAL A 646 3.88 34.96 -18.16
CA VAL A 646 5.16 34.77 -18.88
C VAL A 646 5.97 33.74 -18.10
N ILE A 647 6.44 32.68 -18.75
CA ILE A 647 7.14 31.56 -18.11
C ILE A 647 8.41 31.26 -18.91
N GLY A 648 9.58 31.38 -18.28
CA GLY A 648 10.87 31.12 -18.93
C GLY A 648 11.11 32.05 -20.14
N GLY A 649 10.70 33.31 -20.01
CA GLY A 649 10.74 34.32 -21.08
C GLY A 649 9.73 34.11 -22.22
N LEU A 650 8.88 33.08 -22.17
CA LEU A 650 7.88 32.82 -23.22
C LEU A 650 6.52 33.45 -22.85
N PRO A 651 5.95 34.32 -23.71
CA PRO A 651 4.62 34.89 -23.51
C PRO A 651 3.51 33.84 -23.67
N PRO A 652 2.32 34.10 -23.10
CA PRO A 652 1.14 33.28 -23.35
C PRO A 652 0.69 33.35 -24.81
N THR A 653 0.18 32.23 -25.34
CA THR A 653 -0.42 32.20 -26.68
C THR A 653 -1.83 32.80 -26.69
N PRO A 654 -2.39 33.18 -27.85
CA PRO A 654 -3.79 33.61 -27.92
C PRO A 654 -4.77 32.54 -27.41
N ALA A 655 -4.45 31.27 -27.58
CA ALA A 655 -5.25 30.15 -27.07
C ALA A 655 -5.19 30.06 -25.54
N ASP A 656 -4.00 30.29 -24.95
CA ASP A 656 -3.85 30.35 -23.50
C ASP A 656 -4.66 31.51 -22.90
N LEU A 657 -4.57 32.70 -23.50
CA LEU A 657 -5.33 33.87 -23.06
C LEU A 657 -6.84 33.68 -23.20
N ALA A 658 -7.29 33.00 -24.26
CA ALA A 658 -8.70 32.62 -24.40
C ALA A 658 -9.13 31.66 -23.29
N ASP A 659 -8.28 30.72 -22.88
CA ASP A 659 -8.55 29.80 -21.78
C ASP A 659 -8.58 30.50 -20.42
N ALA A 660 -7.63 31.40 -20.16
CA ALA A 660 -7.64 32.26 -18.96
C ALA A 660 -8.92 33.10 -18.87
N ALA A 661 -9.35 33.71 -19.99
CA ALA A 661 -10.56 34.53 -20.07
C ALA A 661 -11.85 33.72 -19.82
N ARG A 662 -11.87 32.43 -20.17
CA ARG A 662 -12.99 31.53 -19.84
C ARG A 662 -12.99 31.11 -18.36
N ARG A 663 -11.80 30.86 -17.79
CA ARG A 663 -11.65 30.30 -16.45
C ARG A 663 -11.84 31.34 -15.34
N LEU A 664 -11.30 32.55 -15.50
CA LEU A 664 -11.30 33.57 -14.45
C LEU A 664 -12.72 33.91 -13.94
N PRO A 665 -13.73 34.13 -14.80
CA PRO A 665 -15.10 34.40 -14.34
C PRO A 665 -15.69 33.26 -13.50
N ALA A 666 -15.34 32.00 -13.81
CA ALA A 666 -15.85 30.81 -13.13
C ALA A 666 -15.23 30.57 -11.74
N LEU A 667 -14.15 31.27 -11.37
CA LEU A 667 -13.55 31.17 -10.04
C LEU A 667 -14.49 31.71 -8.97
N ARG A 668 -14.64 30.99 -7.85
CA ARG A 668 -15.40 31.46 -6.69
C ARG A 668 -14.51 32.31 -5.77
N LEU A 669 -14.26 33.54 -6.17
CA LEU A 669 -13.49 34.51 -5.39
C LEU A 669 -14.41 35.44 -4.61
N ASP A 670 -13.93 35.97 -3.47
CA ASP A 670 -14.61 37.04 -2.71
C ASP A 670 -16.09 36.73 -2.40
N GLY A 671 -16.39 35.48 -2.02
CA GLY A 671 -17.77 35.04 -1.74
C GLY A 671 -18.69 34.95 -2.97
N GLY A 672 -18.15 35.11 -4.18
CA GLY A 672 -18.91 35.15 -5.43
C GLY A 672 -19.18 36.57 -5.96
N ALA A 673 -18.62 37.61 -5.32
CA ALA A 673 -18.75 38.98 -5.80
C ALA A 673 -18.06 39.17 -7.16
N GLU A 674 -18.75 39.84 -8.09
CA GLU A 674 -18.20 40.20 -9.41
C GLU A 674 -17.14 41.31 -9.30
N ASP A 675 -17.25 42.18 -8.29
CA ASP A 675 -16.34 43.32 -8.07
C ASP A 675 -15.41 43.13 -6.86
N GLY A 676 -15.15 41.88 -6.47
CA GLY A 676 -14.30 41.55 -5.33
C GLY A 676 -12.84 41.96 -5.50
N GLU A 677 -12.17 42.32 -4.39
CA GLU A 677 -10.78 42.80 -4.39
C GLU A 677 -9.80 41.76 -4.96
N SER A 678 -9.99 40.48 -4.63
CA SER A 678 -9.11 39.40 -5.06
C SER A 678 -9.28 39.10 -6.55
N ARG A 679 -10.53 39.14 -7.04
CA ARG A 679 -10.82 39.07 -8.48
C ARG A 679 -10.17 40.23 -9.24
N ALA A 680 -10.26 41.46 -8.73
CA ALA A 680 -9.65 42.62 -9.35
C ALA A 680 -8.12 42.49 -9.51
N ARG A 681 -7.44 41.94 -8.49
CA ARG A 681 -5.99 41.63 -8.55
C ARG A 681 -5.65 40.61 -9.63
N LEU A 682 -6.41 39.52 -9.71
CA LEU A 682 -6.16 38.51 -10.74
C LEU A 682 -6.46 39.04 -12.16
N VAL A 683 -7.51 39.86 -12.32
CA VAL A 683 -7.81 40.53 -13.60
C VAL A 683 -6.67 41.47 -14.02
N ALA A 684 -6.11 42.23 -13.08
CA ALA A 684 -4.99 43.11 -13.34
C ALA A 684 -3.75 42.32 -13.80
N GLU A 685 -3.41 41.22 -13.13
CA GLU A 685 -2.28 40.34 -13.51
C GLU A 685 -2.46 39.79 -14.93
N VAL A 686 -3.66 39.31 -15.30
CA VAL A 686 -3.91 38.75 -16.64
C VAL A 686 -3.77 39.84 -17.72
N ARG A 687 -4.35 41.02 -17.50
CA ARG A 687 -4.28 42.14 -18.46
C ARG A 687 -2.85 42.65 -18.62
N GLU A 688 -2.14 42.76 -17.50
CA GLU A 688 -0.74 43.20 -17.48
C GLU A 688 0.17 42.22 -18.21
N ASN A 689 0.07 40.92 -17.94
CA ASN A 689 0.87 39.92 -18.64
C ASN A 689 0.55 39.84 -20.14
N THR A 690 -0.70 40.12 -20.52
CA THR A 690 -1.08 40.20 -21.95
C THR A 690 -0.38 41.38 -22.64
N LEU A 691 -0.43 42.58 -22.04
CA LEU A 691 0.13 43.79 -22.64
C LEU A 691 1.67 43.83 -22.53
N GLY A 692 2.20 43.63 -21.32
CA GLY A 692 3.60 43.79 -20.97
C GLY A 692 4.45 42.54 -21.18
N GLY A 693 3.83 41.36 -21.33
CA GLY A 693 4.52 40.10 -21.57
C GLY A 693 4.92 39.88 -23.04
N GLY A 694 4.45 40.72 -23.97
CA GLY A 694 4.80 40.63 -25.39
C GLY A 694 3.94 39.64 -26.19
N ALA A 695 2.69 39.41 -25.78
CA ALA A 695 1.75 38.61 -26.57
C ALA A 695 1.50 39.29 -27.92
N ALA A 696 1.65 38.55 -29.03
CA ALA A 696 1.51 39.11 -30.37
C ALA A 696 0.05 39.39 -30.77
N ALA A 697 -0.90 38.65 -30.17
CA ALA A 697 -2.33 38.79 -30.38
C ALA A 697 -3.09 38.24 -29.16
N TRP A 698 -4.31 38.69 -28.96
CA TRP A 698 -5.20 38.20 -27.90
C TRP A 698 -6.66 38.23 -28.35
N PRO A 699 -7.51 37.35 -27.80
CA PRO A 699 -8.93 37.31 -28.16
C PRO A 699 -9.67 38.54 -27.66
N SER A 700 -10.66 38.99 -28.42
CA SER A 700 -11.63 39.99 -27.97
C SER A 700 -12.56 39.38 -26.90
N GLY A 701 -12.98 40.18 -25.93
CA GLY A 701 -13.90 39.76 -24.88
C GLY A 701 -13.99 40.73 -23.70
N SER A 702 -14.78 40.39 -22.69
CA SER A 702 -14.96 41.23 -21.49
C SER A 702 -13.66 41.41 -20.69
N LEU A 703 -12.79 40.41 -20.67
CA LEU A 703 -11.54 40.47 -19.92
C LEU A 703 -10.46 41.31 -20.63
N LEU A 704 -10.28 41.13 -21.95
CA LEU A 704 -9.17 41.68 -22.74
C LEU A 704 -9.59 42.79 -23.72
N GLY A 705 -10.88 43.14 -23.75
CA GLY A 705 -11.41 44.24 -24.55
C GLY A 705 -11.60 43.88 -26.03
N PRO A 706 -11.54 44.86 -26.96
CA PRO A 706 -11.81 44.67 -28.38
C PRO A 706 -10.77 43.83 -29.14
N GLY A 707 -9.64 43.46 -28.52
CA GLY A 707 -8.54 42.76 -29.20
C GLY A 707 -7.48 43.69 -29.80
N ASP A 708 -7.49 44.96 -29.41
CA ASP A 708 -6.47 45.95 -29.78
C ASP A 708 -5.72 46.50 -28.54
N GLU A 709 -4.51 47.02 -28.77
CA GLU A 709 -3.62 47.51 -27.70
C GLU A 709 -4.24 48.70 -26.94
N ARG A 710 -4.95 49.58 -27.64
CA ARG A 710 -5.55 50.78 -27.04
C ARG A 710 -6.62 50.40 -26.03
N GLY A 711 -7.50 49.47 -26.39
CA GLY A 711 -8.55 48.95 -25.52
C GLY A 711 -7.98 48.21 -24.31
N LEU A 712 -6.95 47.38 -24.51
CA LEU A 712 -6.30 46.67 -23.40
C LEU A 712 -5.61 47.65 -22.42
N ARG A 713 -4.94 48.68 -22.93
CA ARG A 713 -4.35 49.77 -22.14
C ARG A 713 -5.38 50.51 -21.29
N THR A 714 -6.53 50.85 -21.87
CA THR A 714 -7.64 51.48 -21.13
C THR A 714 -8.16 50.57 -20.00
N LEU A 715 -8.32 49.27 -20.28
CA LEU A 715 -8.78 48.30 -19.28
C LEU A 715 -7.74 48.09 -18.16
N LEU A 716 -6.45 48.07 -18.50
CA LEU A 716 -5.38 47.92 -17.53
C LEU A 716 -5.19 49.18 -16.67
N GLU A 717 -5.30 50.38 -17.25
CA GLU A 717 -5.33 51.64 -16.48
C GLU A 717 -6.47 51.62 -15.44
N HIS A 718 -7.67 51.17 -15.85
CA HIS A 718 -8.79 51.03 -14.93
C HIS A 718 -8.50 50.01 -13.82
N SER A 719 -7.91 48.85 -14.16
CA SER A 719 -7.50 47.85 -13.18
C SER A 719 -6.52 48.41 -12.15
N PHE A 720 -5.48 49.14 -12.55
CA PHE A 720 -4.52 49.71 -11.58
C PHE A 720 -5.15 50.77 -10.68
N ARG A 721 -6.09 51.58 -11.19
CA ARG A 721 -6.85 52.52 -10.34
C ARG A 721 -7.74 51.78 -9.34
N GLN A 722 -8.35 50.67 -9.74
CA GLN A 722 -9.12 49.82 -8.83
C GLN A 722 -8.22 49.19 -7.75
N LEU A 723 -7.01 48.76 -8.11
CA LEU A 723 -6.03 48.27 -7.14
C LEU A 723 -5.54 49.37 -6.19
N ALA A 724 -5.36 50.60 -6.67
CA ALA A 724 -4.97 51.73 -5.83
C ALA A 724 -5.98 51.95 -4.69
N ALA A 725 -7.28 51.70 -4.92
CA ALA A 725 -8.30 51.78 -3.88
C ALA A 725 -8.16 50.71 -2.77
N GLN A 726 -7.41 49.63 -3.02
CA GLN A 726 -7.10 48.59 -2.03
C GLN A 726 -5.84 48.89 -1.21
N ALA A 727 -5.04 49.88 -1.62
CA ALA A 727 -3.77 50.20 -0.97
C ALA A 727 -3.98 50.67 0.47
N ARG A 728 -3.13 50.17 1.38
CA ARG A 728 -3.22 50.52 2.81
C ARG A 728 -2.30 51.69 3.17
N THR A 729 -1.33 51.98 2.31
CA THR A 729 -0.33 53.02 2.53
C THR A 729 -0.27 54.00 1.35
N ALA A 730 0.08 55.26 1.64
CA ALA A 730 0.25 56.27 0.60
C ALA A 730 1.33 55.90 -0.46
N PRO A 731 2.47 55.28 -0.11
CA PRO A 731 3.44 54.81 -1.08
C PRO A 731 2.89 53.74 -2.04
N GLU A 732 2.15 52.75 -1.54
CA GLU A 732 1.49 51.73 -2.37
C GLU A 732 0.49 52.36 -3.33
N HIS A 733 -0.36 53.27 -2.82
CA HIS A 733 -1.35 53.98 -3.62
C HIS A 733 -0.69 54.81 -4.73
N GLY A 734 0.35 55.58 -4.39
CA GLY A 734 1.12 56.37 -5.37
C GLY A 734 1.73 55.49 -6.45
N ARG A 735 2.37 54.37 -6.07
CA ARG A 735 3.00 53.45 -7.02
C ARG A 735 1.99 52.82 -7.99
N LEU A 736 0.80 52.45 -7.53
CA LEU A 736 -0.26 51.91 -8.39
C LEU A 736 -0.84 52.97 -9.35
N LEU A 737 -0.92 54.23 -8.93
CA LEU A 737 -1.29 55.33 -9.84
C LEU A 737 -0.22 55.61 -10.89
N ASP A 738 1.06 55.52 -10.53
CA ASP A 738 2.15 55.65 -11.50
C ASP A 738 2.07 54.56 -12.58
N LEU A 739 1.79 53.31 -12.19
CA LEU A 739 1.54 52.22 -13.12
C LEU A 739 0.28 52.46 -13.98
N ALA A 740 -0.80 53.01 -13.41
CA ALA A 740 -1.98 53.39 -14.18
C ALA A 740 -1.65 54.47 -15.24
N HIS A 741 -0.79 55.42 -14.91
CA HIS A 741 -0.35 56.47 -15.83
C HIS A 741 0.58 55.94 -16.92
N SER A 742 1.47 54.99 -16.62
CA SER A 742 2.41 54.46 -17.61
C SER A 742 1.75 53.63 -18.71
N VAL A 743 0.61 52.98 -18.39
CA VAL A 743 -0.14 52.16 -19.36
C VAL A 743 -1.19 52.94 -20.13
N ARG A 744 -1.48 54.20 -19.77
CA ARG A 744 -2.51 55.03 -20.41
C ARG A 744 -2.32 55.07 -21.94
N PRO A 745 -3.38 54.87 -22.75
CA PRO A 745 -3.25 54.93 -24.20
C PRO A 745 -2.86 56.34 -24.67
N PRO A 746 -1.96 56.47 -25.67
CA PRO A 746 -1.59 57.78 -26.20
C PRO A 746 -2.81 58.49 -26.79
N THR A 747 -3.04 59.74 -26.35
CA THR A 747 -4.05 60.61 -26.93
C THR A 747 -3.64 60.99 -28.35
N THR A 748 -4.39 60.50 -29.33
CA THR A 748 -4.30 60.93 -30.73
C THR A 748 -5.00 62.28 -30.82
N PHE A 749 -4.23 63.36 -31.00
CA PHE A 749 -4.74 64.70 -31.30
C PHE A 749 -4.91 64.88 -32.80
#